data_AF-A0AAW2LY58-F1
#
_entry.id   AF-A0AAW2LY58-F1
#
_cell.length_a   1.000
_cell.length_b   1.000
_cell.length_c   1.000
_cell.angle_alpha   90.00
_cell.angle_beta   90.00
_cell.angle_gamma   90.00
#
_symmetry.space_group_name_H-M   'P 1'
#
loop_
_entity.id
_entity.type
_entity.pdbx_description
1 polymer ?
#
loop_
_entity_poly.entity_id
_entity_poly.type
_entity_poly.pdbx_seq_one_letter_code
_entity_poly.pdbx_strand_id
1 'polypeptide(L)'
;MGMKMRSCCAVVMCLTFLVGCLGGETLQLNDDVLGLIVLKSGLEDPSKSLDSWNEDDESPCAWKFIKCNPGNSRVSEVSLDGLGLSGKIGRGLEKLQSLKVLSLSNNNLTGSINPELALIPNLERLNLSLNSLSGNIPSSLSNVSSLQFLDLSQNSLSGPLPDNMFQTCFSLRYLSLAGNRLEGPIPSTLPRCTTLNHLNLSSNHFSGNPNFSGGIWSLTRLRTLDLSNNVLTGSVPQLSYWRFPSMDWSNEQPGIPGFLKQWPDGISPTSMGDLKSLKFLSLSNNKLSGAIPSSIAEISSLSVVRLRGNTFNGSIPEGLFDVKLDEVDLSRNELTGSIPPASSKLSETLQMLDLSGNKITGDIPAEMGLFSKLRYLNLSWNNLESRMPPELGFFQNLTVLDLRSSGLIGSIPGDICDSGSLAILQLDGNSLTGPIPEEIGNCSSLYLLSLSHNNLSGPIPESMSLLSKLKILKLEANQLSGEIPQELGRLGNLLIVNISYNRLVGRLPAGGIFQTLDASAIEGNLGICSQLLKGPCKLNVPKPLVLDPYAYGNQMGGQNRGNERSRSSTNFRHHRFLSVSAIVAISAAAVIAVGVVVISLLNASARRRISFVDNALESMCSSSTRSANVAAGKLILFDSKSSPDWLSASFDSVLNKAAEIGEGVFGTVYKASLGGQGTTVAIKKLITANTLQYQEEFDREVRILGKARHPNLIPLRASCIRLCSRRKLTSKTTRAVSFLPPLTWPNRFKIVLGTAKGLAHLHHSCRPPIVHYNIKPSNILLDENLNPKISDFGLTRLLTKLDKHVVSNRFQSAPGYVAPELACQSLRVNEKCDVYGFGVLILELVTGRRPVEYGEDNVIILSDHVRVLLEQGNVLDCVDLSMGKYPEEEVLPVLKLALVCTSQIPSSRPSMAEVVQILQVIKTPIPNRMEAF
;
A
#
# COMPACT_ATOMS: atom_id res chain seq x y z
N MET A 1 20.13 72.93 -76.39
CA MET A 1 21.53 73.11 -75.98
C MET A 1 21.67 74.54 -75.49
N GLY A 2 22.06 74.75 -74.22
CA GLY A 2 22.47 76.06 -73.68
C GLY A 2 21.57 76.72 -72.63
N MET A 3 21.89 76.50 -71.35
CA MET A 3 21.78 77.44 -70.22
C MET A 3 20.40 77.76 -69.60
N LYS A 4 20.13 77.12 -68.45
CA LYS A 4 19.27 77.62 -67.36
C LYS A 4 20.16 78.02 -66.19
N MET A 5 20.22 79.32 -65.85
CA MET A 5 20.68 79.79 -64.54
C MET A 5 20.32 81.28 -64.38
N ARG A 6 19.95 81.66 -63.15
CA ARG A 6 19.67 83.02 -62.62
C ARG A 6 18.19 83.41 -62.50
N SER A 7 17.56 82.99 -61.39
CA SER A 7 16.92 83.91 -60.43
C SER A 7 16.38 83.13 -59.23
N CYS A 8 17.22 82.94 -58.19
CA CYS A 8 16.78 82.59 -56.83
C CYS A 8 17.90 82.72 -55.76
N CYS A 9 18.95 83.52 -56.00
CA CYS A 9 20.09 83.67 -55.06
C CYS A 9 20.11 84.98 -54.26
N ALA A 10 19.10 85.85 -54.38
CA ALA A 10 19.16 87.18 -53.75
C ALA A 10 18.38 87.33 -52.43
N VAL A 11 17.62 86.32 -51.98
CA VAL A 11 16.82 86.41 -50.73
C VAL A 11 17.35 85.50 -49.61
N VAL A 12 18.26 84.56 -49.90
CA VAL A 12 18.79 83.62 -48.89
C VAL A 12 20.06 84.15 -48.19
N MET A 13 20.70 85.20 -48.70
CA MET A 13 21.97 85.73 -48.15
C MET A 13 21.84 86.82 -47.07
N CYS A 14 20.61 87.24 -46.71
CA CYS A 14 20.40 88.21 -45.61
C CYS A 14 19.90 87.58 -44.30
N LEU A 15 19.58 86.28 -44.26
CA LEU A 15 19.14 85.59 -43.03
C LEU A 15 20.23 84.75 -42.36
N THR A 16 21.38 84.55 -43.01
CA THR A 16 22.51 83.81 -42.44
C THR A 16 23.46 84.65 -41.59
N PHE A 17 23.27 85.98 -41.51
CA PHE A 17 24.09 86.88 -40.69
C PHE A 17 23.39 87.40 -39.42
N LEU A 18 22.16 86.93 -39.13
CA LEU A 18 21.38 87.34 -37.94
C LEU A 18 21.06 86.18 -36.97
N VAL A 19 21.61 84.98 -37.20
CA VAL A 19 21.53 83.84 -36.26
C VAL A 19 22.81 83.70 -35.41
N GLY A 20 23.83 84.55 -35.66
CA GLY A 20 25.07 84.59 -34.89
C GLY A 20 25.02 85.38 -33.58
N CYS A 21 23.84 85.90 -33.16
CA CYS A 21 23.69 86.73 -31.96
C CYS A 21 22.38 86.48 -31.18
N LEU A 22 21.83 85.27 -31.26
CA LEU A 22 20.95 84.74 -30.23
C LEU A 22 21.54 83.40 -29.82
N GLY A 23 21.93 83.28 -28.55
CA GLY A 23 22.33 82.01 -27.97
C GLY A 23 21.17 81.03 -28.09
N GLY A 24 21.14 80.28 -29.19
CA GLY A 24 20.26 79.15 -29.38
C GLY A 24 20.90 77.98 -28.67
N GLU A 25 20.43 77.70 -27.46
CA GLU A 25 20.58 76.38 -26.86
C GLU A 25 20.09 75.37 -27.91
N THR A 26 21.00 74.57 -28.45
CA THR A 26 20.62 73.34 -29.11
C THR A 26 19.95 72.48 -28.05
N LEU A 27 18.62 72.39 -28.07
CA LEU A 27 17.82 71.45 -27.27
C LEU A 27 18.39 70.05 -27.48
N GLN A 28 19.29 69.65 -26.58
CA GLN A 28 19.92 68.34 -26.59
C GLN A 28 18.88 67.39 -25.99
N LEU A 29 18.11 66.72 -26.86
CA LEU A 29 17.09 65.77 -26.44
C LEU A 29 17.72 64.74 -25.51
N ASN A 30 17.20 64.61 -24.28
CA ASN A 30 17.71 63.67 -23.31
C ASN A 30 17.33 62.24 -23.75
N ASP A 31 18.30 61.49 -24.28
CA ASP A 31 18.12 60.10 -24.73
C ASP A 31 17.46 59.22 -23.65
N ASP A 32 17.67 59.51 -22.36
CA ASP A 32 17.07 58.75 -21.27
C ASP A 32 15.56 59.03 -21.12
N VAL A 33 15.13 60.29 -21.29
CA VAL A 33 13.71 60.67 -21.32
C VAL A 33 13.02 59.95 -22.48
N LEU A 34 13.58 60.06 -23.69
CA LEU A 34 13.03 59.42 -24.88
C LEU A 34 12.95 57.89 -24.70
N GLY A 35 14.02 57.26 -24.20
CA GLY A 35 14.07 55.82 -23.97
C GLY A 35 12.99 55.34 -23.01
N LEU A 36 12.78 56.06 -21.91
CA LEU A 36 11.78 55.71 -20.89
C LEU A 36 10.34 55.99 -21.34
N ILE A 37 10.08 57.05 -22.11
CA ILE A 37 8.76 57.30 -22.69
C ILE A 37 8.40 56.25 -23.75
N VAL A 38 9.36 55.84 -24.58
CA VAL A 38 9.17 54.73 -25.53
C VAL A 38 8.97 53.40 -24.80
N LEU A 39 9.60 53.18 -23.64
CA LEU A 39 9.28 52.03 -22.79
C LEU A 39 7.85 52.12 -22.26
N LYS A 40 7.46 53.28 -21.69
CA LYS A 40 6.12 53.53 -21.15
C LYS A 40 5.02 53.32 -22.19
N SER A 41 5.23 53.70 -23.45
CA SER A 41 4.24 53.50 -24.51
C SER A 41 4.00 52.04 -24.90
N GLY A 42 4.95 51.15 -24.60
CA GLY A 42 4.82 49.69 -24.78
C GLY A 42 4.15 48.97 -23.61
N LEU A 43 3.84 49.70 -22.53
CA LEU A 43 3.29 49.18 -21.28
C LEU A 43 1.87 49.68 -21.05
N GLU A 44 1.04 48.79 -20.52
CA GLU A 44 -0.27 49.13 -20.00
C GLU A 44 -0.16 49.29 -18.48
N ASP A 45 -0.54 50.46 -17.98
CA ASP A 45 -0.44 50.85 -16.57
C ASP A 45 -1.82 51.17 -15.98
N PRO A 46 -2.59 50.15 -15.56
CA PRO A 46 -3.96 50.35 -15.06
C PRO A 46 -4.00 51.16 -13.76
N SER A 47 -2.94 51.06 -12.96
CA SER A 47 -2.81 51.73 -11.66
C SER A 47 -2.28 53.16 -11.77
N LYS A 48 -1.93 53.61 -12.98
CA LYS A 48 -1.34 54.94 -13.23
C LYS A 48 -0.08 55.20 -12.39
N SER A 49 0.70 54.15 -12.15
CA SER A 49 1.92 54.20 -11.35
C SER A 49 3.01 55.05 -12.00
N LEU A 50 3.01 55.12 -13.35
CA LEU A 50 3.97 55.84 -14.18
C LEU A 50 3.52 57.27 -14.55
N ASP A 51 2.50 57.83 -13.88
CA ASP A 51 1.98 59.18 -14.16
C ASP A 51 3.05 60.28 -14.02
N SER A 52 4.07 60.07 -13.18
CA SER A 52 5.18 61.04 -13.03
C SER A 52 6.12 61.10 -14.24
N TRP A 53 6.00 60.20 -15.21
CA TRP A 53 6.90 60.15 -16.37
C TRP A 53 6.32 61.02 -17.49
N ASN A 54 6.91 62.19 -17.72
CA ASN A 54 6.43 63.18 -18.68
C ASN A 54 7.44 63.44 -19.80
N GLU A 55 6.99 63.43 -21.06
CA GLU A 55 7.85 63.66 -22.23
C GLU A 55 8.43 65.08 -22.31
N ASP A 56 7.81 66.04 -21.63
CA ASP A 56 8.25 67.45 -21.58
C ASP A 56 9.36 67.73 -20.55
N ASP A 57 9.68 66.77 -19.66
CA ASP A 57 10.69 66.98 -18.62
C ASP A 57 12.12 66.94 -19.20
N GLU A 58 13.00 67.84 -18.75
CA GLU A 58 14.42 67.86 -19.17
C GLU A 58 15.20 66.63 -18.69
N SER A 59 14.76 65.99 -17.60
CA SER A 59 15.44 64.86 -16.99
C SER A 59 14.49 63.90 -16.28
N PRO A 60 14.69 62.58 -16.41
CA PRO A 60 13.84 61.58 -15.78
C PRO A 60 14.23 61.31 -14.31
N CYS A 61 15.25 61.98 -13.77
CA CYS A 61 15.81 61.66 -12.46
C CYS A 61 14.88 61.98 -11.27
N ALA A 62 13.84 62.80 -11.48
CA ALA A 62 12.80 63.07 -10.50
C ALA A 62 11.59 62.12 -10.64
N TRP A 63 11.55 61.28 -11.67
CA TRP A 63 10.44 60.38 -11.91
C TRP A 63 10.41 59.26 -10.86
N LYS A 64 9.21 58.83 -10.49
CA LYS A 64 9.05 57.67 -9.62
C LYS A 64 9.73 56.46 -10.25
N PHE A 65 10.36 55.64 -9.41
CA PHE A 65 11.00 54.38 -9.81
C PHE A 65 12.26 54.48 -10.67
N ILE A 66 12.74 55.71 -10.91
CA ILE A 66 13.98 55.99 -11.63
C ILE A 66 15.04 56.48 -10.65
N LYS A 67 16.26 55.97 -10.81
CA LYS A 67 17.42 56.45 -10.08
C LYS A 67 18.57 56.74 -11.04
N CYS A 68 19.03 57.98 -11.00
CA CYS A 68 20.17 58.43 -11.78
C CYS A 68 21.49 58.33 -11.02
N ASN A 69 22.57 58.19 -11.77
CA ASN A 69 23.92 58.27 -11.23
C ASN A 69 24.24 59.72 -10.85
N PRO A 70 24.63 60.01 -9.59
CA PRO A 70 24.90 61.38 -9.15
C PRO A 70 26.09 62.05 -9.85
N GLY A 71 26.99 61.29 -10.48
CA GLY A 71 28.17 61.85 -11.15
C GLY A 71 27.93 62.33 -12.58
N ASN A 72 26.93 61.81 -13.28
CA ASN A 72 26.65 62.17 -14.68
C ASN A 72 25.17 62.43 -14.98
N SER A 73 24.30 62.37 -13.97
CA SER A 73 22.85 62.58 -14.07
C SER A 73 22.14 61.69 -15.09
N ARG A 74 22.73 60.54 -15.46
CA ARG A 74 22.12 59.55 -16.37
C ARG A 74 21.41 58.45 -15.60
N VAL A 75 20.35 57.88 -16.19
CA VAL A 75 19.58 56.80 -15.58
C VAL A 75 20.48 55.58 -15.35
N SER A 76 20.53 55.14 -14.10
CA SER A 76 21.36 54.01 -13.66
C SER A 76 20.53 52.81 -13.19
N GLU A 77 19.30 53.05 -12.73
CA GLU A 77 18.41 52.02 -12.22
C GLU A 77 16.95 52.34 -12.57
N VAL A 78 16.24 51.33 -13.06
CA VAL A 78 14.81 51.32 -13.34
C VAL A 78 14.21 50.11 -12.59
N SER A 79 13.35 50.36 -11.61
CA SER A 79 12.73 49.31 -10.78
C SER A 79 11.21 49.48 -10.72
N LEU A 80 10.50 48.75 -11.57
CA LEU A 80 9.04 48.79 -11.73
C LEU A 80 8.38 47.53 -11.15
N ASP A 81 8.83 47.07 -9.99
CA ASP A 81 8.40 45.79 -9.43
C ASP A 81 6.99 45.87 -8.82
N GLY A 82 6.13 44.87 -9.06
CA GLY A 82 4.86 44.73 -8.33
C GLY A 82 3.76 45.74 -8.71
N LEU A 83 3.87 46.42 -9.85
CA LEU A 83 2.96 47.50 -10.25
C LEU A 83 1.74 47.02 -11.04
N GLY A 84 1.68 45.73 -11.39
CA GLY A 84 0.61 45.15 -12.19
C GLY A 84 0.66 45.56 -13.67
N LEU A 85 1.83 45.94 -14.18
CA LEU A 85 2.02 46.39 -15.57
C LEU A 85 1.80 45.22 -16.55
N SER A 86 1.11 45.47 -17.65
CA SER A 86 0.96 44.55 -18.79
C SER A 86 1.58 45.12 -20.06
N GLY A 87 1.56 44.36 -21.16
CA GLY A 87 2.18 44.76 -22.44
C GLY A 87 3.50 44.03 -22.70
N LYS A 88 4.40 44.66 -23.47
CA LYS A 88 5.67 44.06 -23.91
C LYS A 88 6.85 44.95 -23.55
N ILE A 89 8.01 44.34 -23.30
CA ILE A 89 9.26 45.07 -23.09
C ILE A 89 9.70 45.67 -24.44
N GLY A 90 9.49 46.99 -24.60
CA GLY A 90 9.79 47.73 -25.83
C GLY A 90 11.29 47.97 -26.07
N ARG A 91 11.60 48.60 -27.22
CA ARG A 91 12.98 48.90 -27.63
C ARG A 91 13.61 50.10 -26.93
N GLY A 92 12.80 50.93 -26.24
CA GLY A 92 13.26 52.18 -25.61
C GLY A 92 14.44 52.01 -24.63
N LEU A 93 14.59 50.82 -24.04
CA LEU A 93 15.71 50.48 -23.16
C LEU A 93 17.09 50.58 -23.84
N GLU A 94 17.17 50.50 -25.17
CA GLU A 94 18.42 50.63 -25.93
C GLU A 94 19.08 52.01 -25.75
N LYS A 95 18.30 53.04 -25.40
CA LYS A 95 18.79 54.42 -25.24
C LYS A 95 19.46 54.65 -23.89
N LEU A 96 19.23 53.76 -22.91
CA LEU A 96 19.70 53.88 -21.54
C LEU A 96 21.13 53.34 -21.38
N GLN A 97 22.10 54.04 -21.98
CA GLN A 97 23.50 53.58 -22.07
C GLN A 97 24.23 53.50 -20.71
N SER A 98 23.72 54.16 -19.67
CA SER A 98 24.26 54.12 -18.30
C SER A 98 23.53 53.16 -17.37
N LEU A 99 22.55 52.40 -17.87
CA LEU A 99 21.71 51.52 -17.06
C LEU A 99 22.51 50.34 -16.50
N LYS A 100 22.40 50.16 -15.19
CA LYS A 100 23.03 49.05 -14.44
C LYS A 100 22.01 48.08 -13.88
N VAL A 101 20.85 48.57 -13.46
CA VAL A 101 19.80 47.75 -12.84
C VAL A 101 18.50 47.92 -13.61
N LEU A 102 17.97 46.82 -14.12
CA LEU A 102 16.62 46.73 -14.67
C LEU A 102 15.84 45.68 -13.89
N SER A 103 14.79 46.10 -13.19
CA SER A 103 13.88 45.22 -12.46
C SER A 103 12.44 45.51 -12.87
N LEU A 104 11.76 44.51 -13.44
CA LEU A 104 10.36 44.56 -13.86
C LEU A 104 9.57 43.39 -13.26
N SER A 105 10.02 42.87 -12.11
CA SER A 105 9.51 41.64 -11.53
C SER A 105 8.10 41.78 -10.95
N ASN A 106 7.39 40.66 -10.84
CA ASN A 106 6.04 40.60 -10.27
C ASN A 106 5.05 41.53 -11.01
N ASN A 107 4.98 41.39 -12.33
CA ASN A 107 4.06 42.11 -13.21
C ASN A 107 3.35 41.11 -14.15
N ASN A 108 2.57 41.61 -15.10
CA ASN A 108 1.87 40.80 -16.11
C ASN A 108 2.44 41.03 -17.52
N LEU A 109 3.76 41.20 -17.63
CA LEU A 109 4.42 41.43 -18.91
C LEU A 109 4.39 40.18 -19.78
N THR A 110 4.19 40.36 -21.09
CA THR A 110 4.04 39.29 -22.08
C THR A 110 5.04 39.46 -23.23
N GLY A 111 5.05 38.49 -24.15
CA GLY A 111 5.96 38.50 -25.31
C GLY A 111 7.33 37.90 -24.97
N SER A 112 8.27 38.03 -25.90
CA SER A 112 9.63 37.50 -25.76
C SER A 112 10.58 38.50 -25.13
N ILE A 113 11.65 38.00 -24.50
CA ILE A 113 12.75 38.83 -24.03
C ILE A 113 13.40 39.51 -25.25
N ASN A 114 13.48 40.84 -25.25
CA ASN A 114 14.06 41.60 -26.36
C ASN A 114 15.58 41.30 -26.48
N PRO A 115 16.06 40.76 -27.61
CA PRO A 115 17.50 40.50 -27.82
C PRO A 115 18.39 41.74 -27.71
N GLU A 116 17.83 42.94 -27.96
CA GLU A 116 18.53 44.23 -27.87
C GLU A 116 18.92 44.61 -26.44
N LEU A 117 18.38 43.94 -25.40
CA LEU A 117 18.87 44.09 -24.02
C LEU A 117 20.37 43.79 -23.90
N ALA A 118 20.91 42.99 -24.82
CA ALA A 118 22.33 42.70 -24.89
C ALA A 118 23.21 43.89 -25.32
N LEU A 119 22.62 44.96 -25.87
CA LEU A 119 23.33 46.15 -26.31
C LEU A 119 23.62 47.13 -25.16
N ILE A 120 23.10 46.89 -23.96
CA ILE A 120 23.31 47.75 -22.80
C ILE A 120 24.67 47.39 -22.17
N PRO A 121 25.70 48.26 -22.30
CA PRO A 121 27.09 47.86 -22.11
C PRO A 121 27.49 47.62 -20.64
N ASN A 122 26.68 48.06 -19.68
CA ASN A 122 27.00 48.03 -18.25
C ASN A 122 25.89 47.41 -17.38
N LEU A 123 25.01 46.59 -17.97
CA LEU A 123 23.92 45.99 -17.21
C LEU A 123 24.48 44.97 -16.20
N GLU A 124 24.29 45.23 -14.91
CA GLU A 124 24.79 44.41 -13.81
C GLU A 124 23.69 43.51 -13.23
N ARG A 125 22.43 43.99 -13.22
CA ARG A 125 21.28 43.27 -12.68
C ARG A 125 20.10 43.33 -13.65
N LEU A 126 19.62 42.15 -14.04
CA LEU A 126 18.40 41.97 -14.81
C LEU A 126 17.45 41.06 -14.04
N ASN A 127 16.29 41.60 -13.67
CA ASN A 127 15.24 40.86 -12.97
C ASN A 127 13.91 41.01 -13.71
N LEU A 128 13.48 39.93 -14.36
CA LEU A 128 12.21 39.85 -15.10
C LEU A 128 11.31 38.74 -14.52
N SER A 129 11.55 38.32 -13.27
CA SER A 129 10.84 37.20 -12.67
C SER A 129 9.36 37.50 -12.40
N LEU A 130 8.56 36.45 -12.19
CA LEU A 130 7.13 36.55 -11.88
C LEU A 130 6.38 37.40 -12.92
N ASN A 131 6.42 36.95 -14.17
CA ASN A 131 5.75 37.59 -15.31
C ASN A 131 5.16 36.51 -16.24
N SER A 132 4.63 36.91 -17.39
CA SER A 132 4.07 36.04 -18.43
C SER A 132 4.93 36.02 -19.70
N LEU A 133 6.25 36.23 -19.58
CA LEU A 133 7.17 36.23 -20.72
C LEU A 133 7.28 34.84 -21.35
N SER A 134 7.43 34.76 -22.66
CA SER A 134 7.37 33.51 -23.44
C SER A 134 8.41 33.47 -24.55
N GLY A 135 8.54 32.32 -25.22
CA GLY A 135 9.57 32.11 -26.24
C GLY A 135 10.95 31.81 -25.65
N ASN A 136 11.97 31.84 -26.50
CA ASN A 136 13.31 31.40 -26.14
C ASN A 136 14.11 32.50 -25.43
N ILE A 137 15.04 32.08 -24.56
CA ILE A 137 16.07 32.97 -24.03
C ILE A 137 17.03 33.34 -25.18
N PRO A 138 17.19 34.63 -25.54
CA PRO A 138 17.98 35.03 -26.69
C PRO A 138 19.48 34.81 -26.45
N SER A 139 20.16 34.23 -27.43
CA SER A 139 21.62 33.96 -27.36
C SER A 139 22.45 35.23 -27.22
N SER A 140 21.93 36.40 -27.61
CA SER A 140 22.58 37.70 -27.43
C SER A 140 22.87 38.03 -25.96
N LEU A 141 22.10 37.50 -25.00
CA LEU A 141 22.36 37.70 -23.57
C LEU A 141 23.74 37.16 -23.13
N SER A 142 24.33 36.23 -23.88
CA SER A 142 25.72 35.80 -23.64
C SER A 142 26.71 36.96 -23.74
N ASN A 143 26.45 37.97 -24.56
CA ASN A 143 27.36 39.09 -24.78
C ASN A 143 27.43 40.06 -23.59
N VAL A 144 26.50 39.98 -22.62
CA VAL A 144 26.44 40.89 -21.47
C VAL A 144 27.37 40.41 -20.35
N SER A 145 28.68 40.60 -20.55
CA SER A 145 29.72 40.14 -19.62
C SER A 145 29.72 40.85 -18.26
N SER A 146 29.06 42.01 -18.15
CA SER A 146 28.89 42.77 -16.91
C SER A 146 27.86 42.18 -15.95
N LEU A 147 27.02 41.26 -16.41
CA LEU A 147 25.86 40.78 -15.65
C LEU A 147 26.30 39.97 -14.42
N GLN A 148 25.83 40.40 -13.25
CA GLN A 148 26.09 39.77 -11.95
C GLN A 148 24.87 39.04 -11.40
N PHE A 149 23.68 39.53 -11.72
CA PHE A 149 22.40 38.97 -11.29
C PHE A 149 21.45 38.84 -12.47
N LEU A 150 21.02 37.60 -12.75
CA LEU A 150 20.01 37.28 -13.75
C LEU A 150 18.90 36.45 -13.12
N ASP A 151 17.69 37.00 -13.08
CA ASP A 151 16.50 36.28 -12.66
C ASP A 151 15.40 36.38 -13.71
N LEU A 152 15.08 35.24 -14.31
CA LEU A 152 14.01 35.05 -15.30
C LEU A 152 12.97 34.04 -14.80
N SER A 153 12.95 33.75 -13.50
CA SER A 153 12.10 32.71 -12.93
C SER A 153 10.60 33.04 -12.97
N GLN A 154 9.75 32.02 -12.87
CA GLN A 154 8.29 32.13 -12.86
C GLN A 154 7.76 32.91 -14.07
N ASN A 155 8.03 32.36 -15.26
CA ASN A 155 7.58 32.86 -16.55
C ASN A 155 7.12 31.67 -17.43
N SER A 156 6.82 31.92 -18.71
CA SER A 156 6.48 30.90 -19.72
C SER A 156 7.57 30.72 -20.77
N LEU A 157 8.84 30.96 -20.43
CA LEU A 157 9.97 30.80 -21.35
C LEU A 157 10.14 29.33 -21.75
N SER A 158 10.52 29.08 -23.00
CA SER A 158 10.55 27.73 -23.58
C SER A 158 11.77 27.51 -24.48
N GLY A 159 11.97 26.27 -24.93
CA GLY A 159 13.09 25.89 -25.78
C GLY A 159 14.39 25.68 -24.98
N PRO A 160 15.49 25.30 -25.68
CA PRO A 160 16.76 25.02 -25.03
C PRO A 160 17.51 26.29 -24.63
N LEU A 161 18.36 26.16 -23.61
CA LEU A 161 19.37 27.18 -23.32
C LEU A 161 20.39 27.24 -24.47
N PRO A 162 20.78 28.43 -24.95
CA PRO A 162 21.83 28.56 -25.95
C PRO A 162 23.16 27.95 -25.46
N ASP A 163 23.83 27.13 -26.29
CA ASP A 163 25.08 26.45 -25.90
C ASP A 163 26.20 27.42 -25.50
N ASN A 164 26.22 28.61 -26.10
CA ASN A 164 27.18 29.67 -25.83
C ASN A 164 26.74 30.64 -24.71
N MET A 165 25.60 30.39 -24.04
CA MET A 165 25.04 31.31 -23.04
C MET A 165 26.04 31.71 -21.95
N PHE A 166 26.88 30.77 -21.52
CA PHE A 166 27.85 30.98 -20.44
C PHE A 166 29.30 31.15 -20.95
N GLN A 167 29.50 31.41 -22.24
CA GLN A 167 30.83 31.52 -22.85
C GLN A 167 31.70 32.62 -22.21
N THR A 168 31.06 33.72 -21.79
CA THR A 168 31.63 34.99 -21.27
C THR A 168 31.15 35.27 -19.84
N CYS A 169 30.89 34.21 -19.08
CA CYS A 169 30.30 34.27 -17.74
C CYS A 169 31.31 34.57 -16.63
N PHE A 170 31.96 35.72 -16.65
CA PHE A 170 33.01 36.04 -15.66
C PHE A 170 32.45 36.70 -14.39
N SER A 171 31.34 37.43 -14.51
CA SER A 171 30.80 38.28 -13.45
C SER A 171 29.58 37.70 -12.74
N LEU A 172 28.93 36.67 -13.30
CA LEU A 172 27.62 36.20 -12.86
C LEU A 172 27.70 35.50 -11.50
N ARG A 173 26.95 36.00 -10.53
CA ARG A 173 26.90 35.50 -9.15
C ARG A 173 25.57 34.82 -8.82
N TYR A 174 24.48 35.27 -9.44
CA TYR A 174 23.13 34.77 -9.21
C TYR A 174 22.47 34.48 -10.55
N LEU A 175 22.02 33.24 -10.73
CA LEU A 175 21.23 32.81 -11.87
C LEU A 175 20.00 32.03 -11.39
N SER A 176 18.81 32.52 -11.74
CA SER A 176 17.55 31.81 -11.53
C SER A 176 16.73 31.78 -12.81
N LEU A 177 16.41 30.58 -13.28
CA LEU A 177 15.54 30.31 -14.43
C LEU A 177 14.33 29.45 -14.02
N ALA A 178 14.08 29.34 -12.71
CA ALA A 178 13.15 28.39 -12.14
C ALA A 178 11.69 28.62 -12.60
N GLY A 179 10.86 27.59 -12.67
CA GLY A 179 9.43 27.74 -12.96
C GLY A 179 9.17 28.28 -14.37
N ASN A 180 9.75 27.63 -15.38
CA ASN A 180 9.55 27.92 -16.80
C ASN A 180 9.26 26.60 -17.56
N ARG A 181 9.30 26.65 -18.89
CA ARG A 181 9.14 25.49 -19.80
C ARG A 181 10.42 25.21 -20.59
N LEU A 182 11.59 25.54 -20.02
CA LEU A 182 12.88 25.35 -20.68
C LEU A 182 13.21 23.87 -20.81
N GLU A 183 13.80 23.47 -21.93
CA GLU A 183 14.06 22.07 -22.28
C GLU A 183 15.51 21.84 -22.72
N GLY A 184 15.83 20.63 -23.16
CA GLY A 184 17.18 20.27 -23.61
C GLY A 184 18.19 20.10 -22.46
N PRO A 185 19.48 19.92 -22.78
CA PRO A 185 20.54 19.74 -21.79
C PRO A 185 20.99 21.06 -21.16
N ILE A 186 21.54 20.98 -19.94
CA ILE A 186 22.25 22.11 -19.32
C ILE A 186 23.55 22.35 -20.13
N PRO A 187 23.82 23.57 -20.62
CA PRO A 187 24.98 23.86 -21.47
C PRO A 187 26.32 23.47 -20.81
N SER A 188 27.20 22.85 -21.59
CA SER A 188 28.55 22.44 -21.15
C SER A 188 29.47 23.62 -20.82
N THR A 189 29.10 24.85 -21.21
CA THR A 189 29.82 26.09 -20.92
C THR A 189 29.55 26.68 -19.54
N LEU A 190 28.53 26.20 -18.81
CA LEU A 190 28.19 26.62 -17.44
C LEU A 190 29.40 26.69 -16.46
N PRO A 191 30.39 25.76 -16.50
CA PRO A 191 31.54 25.77 -15.60
C PRO A 191 32.43 27.02 -15.70
N ARG A 192 32.31 27.78 -16.80
CA ARG A 192 32.99 29.05 -16.97
C ARG A 192 32.52 30.12 -15.99
N CYS A 193 31.32 29.98 -15.44
CA CYS A 193 30.73 30.83 -14.40
C CYS A 193 31.39 30.64 -13.01
N THR A 194 32.71 30.75 -12.90
CA THR A 194 33.44 30.44 -11.66
C THR A 194 33.09 31.35 -10.47
N THR A 195 32.42 32.47 -10.71
CA THR A 195 31.95 33.44 -9.69
C THR A 195 30.54 33.15 -9.16
N LEU A 196 29.87 32.10 -9.67
CA LEU A 196 28.50 31.78 -9.36
C LEU A 196 28.33 31.31 -7.90
N ASN A 197 27.41 31.94 -7.19
CA ASN A 197 27.06 31.61 -5.80
C ASN A 197 25.69 30.93 -5.70
N HIS A 198 24.78 31.25 -6.62
CA HIS A 198 23.41 30.73 -6.62
C HIS A 198 23.02 30.30 -8.03
N LEU A 199 22.64 29.03 -8.17
CA LEU A 199 22.13 28.45 -9.40
C LEU A 199 20.78 27.77 -9.12
N ASN A 200 19.72 28.29 -9.72
CA ASN A 200 18.40 27.70 -9.62
C ASN A 200 17.80 27.48 -11.02
N LEU A 201 17.71 26.21 -11.42
CA LEU A 201 17.12 25.76 -12.69
C LEU A 201 15.86 24.91 -12.46
N SER A 202 15.29 24.96 -11.25
CA SER A 202 14.21 24.08 -10.83
C SER A 202 12.91 24.27 -11.61
N SER A 203 12.02 23.29 -11.59
CA SER A 203 10.68 23.37 -12.19
C SER A 203 10.71 23.77 -13.67
N ASN A 204 11.41 22.95 -14.46
CA ASN A 204 11.57 23.07 -15.91
C ASN A 204 11.50 21.67 -16.56
N HIS A 205 11.89 21.55 -17.83
CA HIS A 205 11.98 20.31 -18.58
C HIS A 205 13.43 19.98 -19.01
N PHE A 206 14.44 20.42 -18.24
CA PHE A 206 15.83 20.08 -18.52
C PHE A 206 16.05 18.56 -18.50
N SER A 207 16.79 18.06 -19.48
CA SER A 207 17.00 16.65 -19.76
C SER A 207 18.48 16.31 -19.96
N GLY A 208 18.78 15.04 -20.22
CA GLY A 208 20.14 14.55 -20.36
C GLY A 208 20.85 14.34 -19.01
N ASN A 209 22.12 13.96 -19.06
CA ASN A 209 22.96 13.82 -17.87
C ASN A 209 23.75 15.12 -17.65
N PRO A 210 23.51 15.86 -16.55
CA PRO A 210 24.31 17.02 -16.22
C PRO A 210 25.79 16.66 -16.18
N ASN A 211 26.63 17.52 -16.74
CA ASN A 211 28.07 17.37 -16.55
C ASN A 211 28.41 17.69 -15.08
N PHE A 212 28.44 16.66 -14.23
CA PHE A 212 28.82 16.79 -12.83
C PHE A 212 30.33 16.95 -12.69
N SER A 213 31.10 15.93 -13.11
CA SER A 213 32.57 15.89 -13.07
C SER A 213 33.21 16.84 -14.08
N GLY A 214 33.95 17.86 -13.62
CA GLY A 214 34.50 18.89 -14.50
C GLY A 214 33.46 19.91 -14.98
N GLY A 215 32.22 19.77 -14.52
CA GLY A 215 31.14 20.70 -14.80
C GLY A 215 30.66 21.42 -13.54
N ILE A 216 29.46 21.07 -13.06
CA ILE A 216 28.81 21.74 -11.92
C ILE A 216 29.68 21.71 -10.65
N TRP A 217 30.40 20.63 -10.38
CA TRP A 217 31.24 20.51 -9.17
C TRP A 217 32.49 21.40 -9.19
N SER A 218 32.88 21.92 -10.36
CA SER A 218 33.99 22.90 -10.45
C SER A 218 33.61 24.29 -9.93
N LEU A 219 32.31 24.55 -9.74
CA LEU A 219 31.78 25.84 -9.27
C LEU A 219 31.89 25.95 -7.73
N THR A 220 33.12 25.95 -7.21
CA THR A 220 33.45 25.87 -5.77
C THR A 220 32.91 27.03 -4.91
N ARG A 221 32.44 28.12 -5.53
CA ARG A 221 31.79 29.26 -4.86
C ARG A 221 30.29 29.07 -4.66
N LEU A 222 29.68 28.04 -5.25
CA LEU A 222 28.25 27.77 -5.09
C LEU A 222 27.89 27.62 -3.62
N ARG A 223 26.82 28.31 -3.24
CA ARG A 223 26.15 28.24 -1.93
C ARG A 223 24.78 27.58 -2.04
N THR A 224 24.13 27.75 -3.18
CA THR A 224 22.82 27.17 -3.47
C THR A 224 22.84 26.55 -4.86
N LEU A 225 22.47 25.27 -4.92
CA LEU A 225 22.25 24.54 -6.16
C LEU A 225 20.87 23.89 -6.11
N ASP A 226 19.97 24.32 -6.99
CA ASP A 226 18.64 23.74 -7.13
C ASP A 226 18.38 23.35 -8.60
N LEU A 227 18.34 22.04 -8.85
CA LEU A 227 18.01 21.44 -10.14
C LEU A 227 16.70 20.63 -10.06
N SER A 228 15.91 20.83 -9.00
CA SER A 228 14.75 20.00 -8.71
C SER A 228 13.62 20.13 -9.75
N ASN A 229 12.72 19.15 -9.81
CA ASN A 229 11.54 19.16 -10.68
C ASN A 229 11.91 19.37 -12.16
N ASN A 230 12.76 18.48 -12.67
CA ASN A 230 13.16 18.42 -14.08
C ASN A 230 13.07 16.97 -14.57
N VAL A 231 13.61 16.67 -15.75
CA VAL A 231 13.69 15.31 -16.30
C VAL A 231 15.15 14.87 -16.50
N LEU A 232 16.05 15.34 -15.63
CA LEU A 232 17.47 15.00 -15.66
C LEU A 232 17.67 13.51 -15.40
N THR A 233 18.64 12.92 -16.10
CA THR A 233 18.93 11.48 -16.09
C THR A 233 20.42 11.24 -15.81
N GLY A 234 20.84 9.98 -15.78
CA GLY A 234 22.24 9.63 -15.57
C GLY A 234 22.61 9.51 -14.10
N SER A 235 23.83 9.06 -13.84
CA SER A 235 24.33 8.80 -12.49
C SER A 235 25.11 9.96 -11.93
N VAL A 236 24.96 10.20 -10.63
CA VAL A 236 25.82 11.15 -9.89
C VAL A 236 27.17 10.47 -9.62
N PRO A 237 28.30 11.00 -10.13
CA PRO A 237 29.60 10.34 -10.00
C PRO A 237 30.06 10.19 -8.53
N GLN A 238 30.74 9.11 -8.22
CA GLN A 238 31.21 8.84 -6.85
C GLN A 238 32.56 9.49 -6.53
N LEU A 239 33.41 9.71 -7.55
CA LEU A 239 34.84 10.02 -7.51
C LEU A 239 35.37 10.52 -6.15
N SER A 240 35.81 9.56 -5.34
CA SER A 240 36.74 9.74 -4.25
C SER A 240 37.93 8.82 -4.54
N TYR A 241 39.14 9.38 -4.70
CA TYR A 241 40.43 8.70 -4.92
C TYR A 241 40.76 8.18 -6.33
N TRP A 242 41.49 8.99 -7.12
CA TRP A 242 42.71 8.51 -7.78
C TRP A 242 43.91 9.15 -7.06
N ARG A 243 44.26 8.63 -5.88
CA ARG A 243 45.57 8.95 -5.29
C ARG A 243 46.57 8.06 -6.03
N PHE A 244 47.27 8.61 -7.01
CA PHE A 244 48.39 7.93 -7.64
C PHE A 244 49.30 7.39 -6.53
N PRO A 245 49.54 6.06 -6.42
CA PRO A 245 50.70 5.60 -5.67
C PRO A 245 51.90 6.30 -6.27
N SER A 246 52.76 6.87 -5.44
CA SER A 246 54.05 7.43 -5.84
C SER A 246 54.79 6.41 -6.71
N MET A 247 54.70 6.56 -8.03
CA MET A 247 55.38 5.70 -8.98
C MET A 247 56.61 6.46 -9.41
N ASP A 248 57.74 6.01 -8.87
CA ASP A 248 59.09 6.43 -9.24
C ASP A 248 59.22 6.44 -10.77
N TRP A 249 59.55 7.61 -11.34
CA TRP A 249 59.62 7.85 -12.79
C TRP A 249 60.92 7.33 -13.43
N SER A 250 61.49 6.24 -12.91
CA SER A 250 62.81 5.76 -13.32
C SER A 250 62.80 4.63 -14.37
N ASN A 251 61.64 4.15 -14.84
CA ASN A 251 61.61 3.13 -15.89
C ASN A 251 60.59 3.43 -17.00
N GLU A 252 61.13 3.75 -18.18
CA GLU A 252 60.42 3.83 -19.45
C GLU A 252 59.84 2.46 -19.84
N GLN A 253 58.51 2.38 -20.00
CA GLN A 253 57.90 1.47 -20.96
C GLN A 253 56.71 2.15 -21.66
N PRO A 254 56.57 2.00 -23.00
CA PRO A 254 55.53 2.64 -23.78
C PRO A 254 54.25 1.80 -23.71
N GLY A 255 53.28 2.23 -22.92
CA GLY A 255 52.03 1.49 -22.77
C GLY A 255 51.03 2.20 -21.88
N ILE A 256 50.71 3.46 -22.17
CA ILE A 256 49.58 4.13 -21.52
C ILE A 256 48.30 3.49 -22.06
N PRO A 257 47.45 2.84 -21.24
CA PRO A 257 46.19 2.29 -21.70
C PRO A 257 45.30 3.44 -22.22
N GLY A 258 44.67 3.23 -23.38
CA GLY A 258 43.98 4.25 -24.17
C GLY A 258 42.81 4.98 -23.50
N PHE A 259 42.42 4.61 -22.27
CA PHE A 259 41.42 5.36 -21.49
C PHE A 259 41.98 6.65 -20.85
N LEU A 260 43.32 6.79 -20.73
CA LEU A 260 43.96 8.02 -20.24
C LEU A 260 44.15 9.10 -21.32
N LYS A 261 43.74 8.83 -22.56
CA LYS A 261 43.77 9.80 -23.68
C LYS A 261 42.49 10.64 -23.81
N GLN A 262 41.53 10.51 -22.89
CA GLN A 262 40.18 11.10 -23.01
C GLN A 262 39.82 12.17 -21.96
N TRP A 263 40.79 12.69 -21.21
CA TRP A 263 40.58 14.01 -20.59
C TRP A 263 41.14 15.08 -21.53
N PRO A 264 40.29 15.89 -22.18
CA PRO A 264 40.77 17.05 -22.90
C PRO A 264 41.54 17.94 -21.92
N ASP A 265 42.65 18.49 -22.40
CA ASP A 265 43.70 19.15 -21.63
C ASP A 265 43.18 20.03 -20.46
N GLY A 266 43.64 19.72 -19.24
CA GLY A 266 43.72 20.71 -18.14
C GLY A 266 42.64 20.72 -17.05
N ILE A 267 41.62 19.84 -17.05
CA ILE A 267 40.61 19.80 -15.97
C ILE A 267 40.78 18.53 -15.14
N SER A 268 41.30 18.67 -13.91
CA SER A 268 41.31 17.58 -12.92
C SER A 268 39.87 17.19 -12.56
N PRO A 269 39.52 15.90 -12.43
CA PRO A 269 38.18 15.49 -12.01
C PRO A 269 37.86 16.02 -10.61
N THR A 270 37.01 17.04 -10.53
CA THR A 270 36.49 17.58 -9.27
C THR A 270 35.46 16.62 -8.68
N SER A 271 35.44 16.50 -7.35
CA SER A 271 34.48 15.71 -6.60
C SER A 271 33.35 16.60 -6.05
N MET A 272 32.23 16.00 -5.67
CA MET A 272 31.15 16.73 -4.99
C MET A 272 31.65 17.41 -3.69
N GLY A 273 32.60 16.77 -3.01
CA GLY A 273 33.22 17.27 -1.79
C GLY A 273 33.99 18.59 -1.96
N ASP A 274 34.35 18.99 -3.18
CA ASP A 274 35.09 20.23 -3.45
C ASP A 274 34.21 21.50 -3.30
N LEU A 275 32.89 21.34 -3.25
CA LEU A 275 31.92 22.43 -3.10
C LEU A 275 31.86 22.96 -1.65
N LYS A 276 32.99 23.35 -1.07
CA LYS A 276 33.12 23.72 0.36
C LYS A 276 32.24 24.89 0.81
N SER A 277 31.67 25.67 -0.11
CA SER A 277 30.75 26.79 0.19
C SER A 277 29.26 26.41 0.13
N LEU A 278 28.93 25.20 -0.31
CA LEU A 278 27.56 24.78 -0.61
C LEU A 278 26.76 24.54 0.67
N LYS A 279 25.66 25.29 0.81
CA LYS A 279 24.74 25.21 1.95
C LYS A 279 23.45 24.47 1.63
N PHE A 280 22.96 24.64 0.40
CA PHE A 280 21.69 24.09 -0.07
C PHE A 280 21.90 23.30 -1.35
N LEU A 281 21.52 22.04 -1.32
CA LEU A 281 21.53 21.14 -2.47
C LEU A 281 20.14 20.54 -2.67
N SER A 282 19.53 20.80 -3.81
CA SER A 282 18.33 20.07 -4.24
C SER A 282 18.46 19.50 -5.64
N LEU A 283 18.26 18.20 -5.75
CA LEU A 283 18.17 17.44 -7.00
C LEU A 283 16.82 16.71 -7.12
N SER A 284 15.84 17.07 -6.28
CA SER A 284 14.58 16.34 -6.12
C SER A 284 13.74 16.24 -7.40
N ASN A 285 12.90 15.21 -7.50
CA ASN A 285 11.94 15.00 -8.58
C ASN A 285 12.60 15.07 -9.96
N ASN A 286 13.56 14.17 -10.17
CA ASN A 286 14.26 13.94 -11.43
C ASN A 286 14.30 12.42 -11.72
N LYS A 287 15.13 11.99 -12.67
CA LYS A 287 15.40 10.57 -12.98
C LYS A 287 16.87 10.23 -12.76
N LEU A 288 17.52 10.89 -11.79
CA LEU A 288 18.92 10.65 -11.46
C LEU A 288 19.07 9.29 -10.78
N SER A 289 20.19 8.62 -11.05
CA SER A 289 20.47 7.27 -10.56
C SER A 289 21.87 7.15 -9.93
N GLY A 290 22.23 5.94 -9.51
CA GLY A 290 23.50 5.64 -8.84
C GLY A 290 23.43 5.90 -7.34
N ALA A 291 24.56 5.69 -6.66
CA ALA A 291 24.65 5.90 -5.22
C ALA A 291 24.79 7.39 -4.87
N ILE A 292 24.44 7.74 -3.63
CA ILE A 292 24.77 9.06 -3.07
C ILE A 292 26.28 9.09 -2.82
N PRO A 293 27.05 10.04 -3.38
CA PRO A 293 28.51 10.08 -3.21
C PRO A 293 28.91 10.26 -1.75
N SER A 294 29.84 9.44 -1.26
CA SER A 294 30.38 9.58 0.11
C SER A 294 31.08 10.92 0.34
N SER A 295 31.63 11.53 -0.70
CA SER A 295 32.25 12.86 -0.68
C SER A 295 31.29 13.99 -0.30
N ILE A 296 29.97 13.76 -0.29
CA ILE A 296 28.99 14.72 0.25
C ILE A 296 29.29 15.07 1.72
N ALA A 297 29.86 14.13 2.47
CA ALA A 297 30.26 14.31 3.87
C ALA A 297 31.39 15.35 4.02
N GLU A 298 32.17 15.60 2.97
CA GLU A 298 33.28 16.54 2.99
C GLU A 298 32.83 18.01 2.84
N ILE A 299 31.54 18.24 2.57
CA ILE A 299 30.94 19.56 2.43
C ILE A 299 30.53 20.07 3.81
N SER A 300 31.48 20.64 4.54
CA SER A 300 31.27 21.08 5.93
C SER A 300 30.28 22.24 6.11
N SER A 301 29.93 22.96 5.04
CA SER A 301 28.96 24.07 5.09
C SER A 301 27.53 23.67 4.74
N LEU A 302 27.31 22.41 4.37
CA LEU A 302 26.01 21.89 3.95
C LEU A 302 25.03 21.91 5.11
N SER A 303 23.81 22.39 4.86
CA SER A 303 22.74 22.51 5.85
C SER A 303 21.46 21.83 5.36
N VAL A 304 21.18 21.87 4.05
CA VAL A 304 19.98 21.26 3.45
C VAL A 304 20.35 20.36 2.29
N VAL A 305 19.87 19.11 2.34
CA VAL A 305 20.01 18.11 1.26
C VAL A 305 18.64 17.56 0.90
N ARG A 306 18.22 17.77 -0.35
CA ARG A 306 16.96 17.25 -0.90
C ARG A 306 17.20 16.47 -2.18
N LEU A 307 17.08 15.15 -2.09
CA LEU A 307 17.24 14.21 -3.21
C LEU A 307 15.96 13.43 -3.53
N ARG A 308 14.85 13.80 -2.89
CA ARG A 308 13.54 13.15 -3.04
C ARG A 308 13.15 12.79 -4.46
N GLY A 309 12.49 11.66 -4.69
CA GLY A 309 11.79 11.39 -5.95
C GLY A 309 12.75 11.18 -7.13
N ASN A 310 13.75 10.32 -6.94
CA ASN A 310 14.74 9.94 -7.94
C ASN A 310 14.88 8.41 -7.96
N THR A 311 15.91 7.89 -8.62
CA THR A 311 16.29 6.46 -8.64
C THR A 311 17.64 6.22 -7.94
N PHE A 312 17.96 7.03 -6.92
CA PHE A 312 19.18 6.82 -6.13
C PHE A 312 19.13 5.47 -5.43
N ASN A 313 20.22 4.72 -5.49
CA ASN A 313 20.34 3.37 -4.93
C ASN A 313 21.55 3.25 -4.00
N GLY A 314 21.83 2.05 -3.51
CA GLY A 314 22.90 1.84 -2.52
C GLY A 314 22.53 2.39 -1.15
N SER A 315 23.51 2.42 -0.25
CA SER A 315 23.30 2.85 1.14
C SER A 315 23.43 4.37 1.32
N ILE A 316 22.80 4.87 2.39
CA ILE A 316 23.04 6.23 2.87
C ILE A 316 24.50 6.29 3.36
N PRO A 317 25.34 7.23 2.86
CA PRO A 317 26.72 7.35 3.32
C PRO A 317 26.78 7.72 4.80
N GLU A 318 27.51 6.94 5.60
CA GLU A 318 27.62 7.17 7.06
C GLU A 318 28.10 8.59 7.38
N GLY A 319 29.12 9.07 6.66
CA GLY A 319 29.64 10.42 6.86
C GLY A 319 28.63 11.55 6.63
N LEU A 320 27.52 11.31 5.92
CA LEU A 320 26.45 12.32 5.80
C LEU A 320 25.80 12.61 7.16
N PHE A 321 25.71 11.60 8.04
CA PHE A 321 25.17 11.72 9.39
C PHE A 321 26.20 12.25 10.42
N ASP A 322 27.43 12.54 9.97
CA ASP A 322 28.48 13.21 10.74
C ASP A 322 28.56 14.73 10.48
N VAL A 323 27.76 15.25 9.54
CA VAL A 323 27.73 16.67 9.16
C VAL A 323 26.58 17.40 9.87
N LYS A 324 26.77 18.71 10.08
CA LYS A 324 25.77 19.59 10.70
C LYS A 324 24.66 19.95 9.71
N LEU A 325 23.67 19.07 9.57
CA LEU A 325 22.51 19.26 8.69
C LEU A 325 21.28 19.73 9.48
N ASP A 326 20.49 20.62 8.88
CA ASP A 326 19.19 21.07 9.38
C ASP A 326 18.05 20.25 8.74
N GLU A 327 18.20 19.86 7.48
CA GLU A 327 17.18 19.12 6.73
C GLU A 327 17.80 18.08 5.78
N VAL A 328 17.26 16.86 5.86
CA VAL A 328 17.61 15.73 4.99
C VAL A 328 16.33 15.10 4.44
N ASP A 329 16.11 15.23 3.14
CA ASP A 329 15.01 14.56 2.41
C ASP A 329 15.59 13.65 1.32
N LEU A 330 15.63 12.36 1.61
CA LEU A 330 16.06 11.29 0.70
C LEU A 330 14.88 10.41 0.26
N SER A 331 13.65 10.87 0.48
CA SER A 331 12.44 10.06 0.30
C SER A 331 12.18 9.68 -1.16
N ARG A 332 11.38 8.64 -1.40
CA ARG A 332 10.96 8.19 -2.74
C ARG A 332 12.16 7.93 -3.66
N ASN A 333 13.06 7.06 -3.23
CA ASN A 333 14.22 6.58 -3.97
C ASN A 333 14.31 5.04 -3.88
N GLU A 334 15.43 4.46 -4.26
CA GLU A 334 15.71 3.03 -4.17
C GLU A 334 16.84 2.71 -3.17
N LEU A 335 16.99 3.55 -2.13
CA LEU A 335 18.06 3.40 -1.14
C LEU A 335 17.88 2.11 -0.33
N THR A 336 18.99 1.42 -0.08
CA THR A 336 19.07 0.16 0.67
C THR A 336 19.98 0.29 1.88
N GLY A 337 20.20 -0.79 2.63
CA GLY A 337 21.06 -0.78 3.82
C GLY A 337 20.36 -0.18 5.03
N SER A 338 21.13 0.05 6.10
CA SER A 338 20.62 0.58 7.37
C SER A 338 20.70 2.10 7.46
N ILE A 339 19.89 2.65 8.37
CA ILE A 339 20.00 4.06 8.77
C ILE A 339 21.31 4.22 9.56
N PRO A 340 22.22 5.11 9.16
CA PRO A 340 23.45 5.35 9.91
C PRO A 340 23.16 5.85 11.34
N PRO A 341 23.96 5.45 12.34
CA PRO A 341 23.81 5.97 13.69
C PRO A 341 24.03 7.48 13.72
N ALA A 342 23.33 8.16 14.62
CA ALA A 342 23.45 9.59 14.80
C ALA A 342 24.81 9.98 15.38
N SER A 343 25.44 11.02 14.81
CA SER A 343 26.58 11.69 15.44
C SER A 343 26.11 12.81 16.39
N SER A 344 26.98 13.21 17.32
CA SER A 344 26.74 14.36 18.21
C SER A 344 26.59 15.68 17.46
N LYS A 345 27.14 15.79 16.23
CA LYS A 345 27.06 17.02 15.43
C LYS A 345 25.70 17.18 14.76
N LEU A 346 25.15 16.09 14.22
CA LEU A 346 23.86 16.09 13.55
C LEU A 346 22.71 16.32 14.54
N SER A 347 22.85 15.77 15.75
CA SER A 347 21.80 15.77 16.76
C SER A 347 21.46 17.14 17.35
N GLU A 348 22.36 18.10 17.24
CA GLU A 348 22.15 19.48 17.70
C GLU A 348 21.41 20.37 16.69
N THR A 349 21.30 19.95 15.44
CA THR A 349 20.75 20.80 14.36
C THR A 349 19.58 20.23 13.61
N LEU A 350 19.52 18.91 13.41
CA LEU A 350 18.57 18.31 12.49
C LEU A 350 17.13 18.61 12.93
N GLN A 351 16.35 19.22 12.03
CA GLN A 351 14.95 19.58 12.25
C GLN A 351 14.00 18.67 11.46
N MET A 352 14.44 18.21 10.30
CA MET A 352 13.64 17.38 9.40
C MET A 352 14.47 16.23 8.83
N LEU A 353 13.95 15.01 8.99
CA LEU A 353 14.48 13.81 8.36
C LEU A 353 13.35 13.04 7.67
N ASP A 354 13.41 12.96 6.34
CA ASP A 354 12.50 12.14 5.54
C ASP A 354 13.27 11.10 4.72
N LEU A 355 13.13 9.84 5.09
CA LEU A 355 13.70 8.67 4.41
C LEU A 355 12.62 7.78 3.80
N SER A 356 11.39 8.27 3.72
CA SER A 356 10.23 7.44 3.37
C SER A 356 10.24 6.94 1.93
N GLY A 357 9.56 5.82 1.65
CA GLY A 357 9.42 5.30 0.28
C GLY A 357 10.76 4.87 -0.32
N ASN A 358 11.53 4.10 0.44
CA ASN A 358 12.80 3.52 0.03
C ASN A 358 12.79 1.99 0.28
N LYS A 359 13.95 1.35 0.21
CA LYS A 359 14.17 -0.07 0.50
C LYS A 359 15.10 -0.24 1.70
N ILE A 360 15.05 0.69 2.66
CA ILE A 360 15.92 0.72 3.84
C ILE A 360 15.53 -0.44 4.77
N THR A 361 16.54 -1.10 5.33
CA THR A 361 16.43 -2.30 6.18
C THR A 361 17.17 -2.12 7.50
N GLY A 362 16.95 -2.99 8.48
CA GLY A 362 17.67 -2.96 9.75
C GLY A 362 17.05 -1.98 10.74
N ASP A 363 17.73 -1.78 11.86
CA ASP A 363 17.13 -1.15 13.02
C ASP A 363 17.03 0.38 12.91
N ILE A 364 16.04 0.94 13.63
CA ILE A 364 16.01 2.37 13.94
C ILE A 364 17.07 2.61 15.02
N PRO A 365 18.14 3.40 14.77
CA PRO A 365 19.19 3.62 15.75
C PRO A 365 18.66 4.34 17.00
N ALA A 366 18.97 3.82 18.20
CA ALA A 366 18.54 4.41 19.46
C ALA A 366 19.10 5.84 19.65
N GLU A 367 20.27 6.10 19.08
CA GLU A 367 20.94 7.41 19.10
C GLU A 367 20.12 8.50 18.39
N MET A 368 19.13 8.14 17.55
CA MET A 368 18.21 9.12 16.98
C MET A 368 17.46 9.89 18.08
N GLY A 369 17.17 9.28 19.23
CA GLY A 369 16.55 9.95 20.38
C GLY A 369 17.33 11.17 20.89
N LEU A 370 18.60 11.32 20.51
CA LEU A 370 19.44 12.47 20.84
C LEU A 370 19.13 13.72 19.99
N PHE A 371 18.30 13.62 18.94
CA PHE A 371 18.00 14.76 18.05
C PHE A 371 17.06 15.78 18.71
N SER A 372 17.64 16.62 19.58
CA SER A 372 16.91 17.59 20.41
C SER A 372 16.08 18.62 19.64
N LYS A 373 16.45 18.94 18.39
CA LYS A 373 15.75 19.90 17.53
C LYS A 373 14.83 19.27 16.48
N LEU A 374 14.77 17.94 16.41
CA LEU A 374 14.00 17.26 15.38
C LEU A 374 12.51 17.54 15.58
N ARG A 375 11.84 17.96 14.51
CA ARG A 375 10.40 18.26 14.47
C ARG A 375 9.63 17.31 13.58
N TYR A 376 10.28 16.79 12.54
CA TYR A 376 9.67 15.91 11.56
C TYR A 376 10.57 14.70 11.30
N LEU A 377 10.04 13.51 11.58
CA LEU A 377 10.67 12.23 11.30
C LEU A 377 9.72 11.35 10.50
N ASN A 378 10.12 11.00 9.28
CA ASN A 378 9.36 10.11 8.41
C ASN A 378 10.25 8.98 7.87
N LEU A 379 9.99 7.75 8.33
CA LEU A 379 10.66 6.52 7.88
C LEU A 379 9.68 5.56 7.21
N SER A 380 8.49 6.04 6.84
CA SER A 380 7.41 5.22 6.28
C SER A 380 7.77 4.53 4.97
N TRP A 381 7.06 3.44 4.63
CA TRP A 381 7.24 2.72 3.37
C TRP A 381 8.70 2.26 3.16
N ASN A 382 9.23 1.55 4.15
CA ASN A 382 10.56 0.92 4.15
C ASN A 382 10.43 -0.54 4.64
N ASN A 383 11.54 -1.28 4.74
CA ASN A 383 11.55 -2.68 5.19
C ASN A 383 12.47 -2.87 6.40
N LEU A 384 12.23 -2.11 7.48
CA LEU A 384 13.11 -2.04 8.65
C LEU A 384 13.15 -3.37 9.41
N GLU A 385 12.02 -4.08 9.50
CA GLU A 385 11.89 -5.33 10.29
C GLU A 385 12.35 -5.17 11.76
N SER A 386 12.19 -3.96 12.29
CA SER A 386 12.77 -3.53 13.57
C SER A 386 11.70 -3.26 14.65
N ARG A 387 12.16 -3.15 15.90
CA ARG A 387 11.35 -2.65 17.02
C ARG A 387 11.51 -1.14 17.14
N MET A 388 10.53 -0.48 17.74
CA MET A 388 10.66 0.94 18.09
C MET A 388 11.56 1.07 19.34
N PRO A 389 12.69 1.79 19.27
CA PRO A 389 13.52 2.03 20.45
C PRO A 389 12.77 2.94 21.45
N PRO A 390 12.80 2.63 22.76
CA PRO A 390 12.24 3.51 23.79
C PRO A 390 12.82 4.92 23.75
N GLU A 391 14.06 5.07 23.29
CA GLU A 391 14.77 6.35 23.16
C GLU A 391 14.06 7.35 22.24
N LEU A 392 13.15 6.91 21.35
CA LEU A 392 12.29 7.82 20.58
C LEU A 392 11.37 8.65 21.49
N GLY A 393 11.09 8.20 22.72
CA GLY A 393 10.36 9.00 23.71
C GLY A 393 11.09 10.27 24.17
N PHE A 394 12.41 10.32 24.01
CA PHE A 394 13.23 11.45 24.45
C PHE A 394 13.22 12.65 23.51
N PHE A 395 12.54 12.58 22.35
CA PHE A 395 12.46 13.73 21.46
C PHE A 395 11.68 14.88 22.10
N GLN A 396 12.38 15.94 22.48
CA GLN A 396 11.76 17.09 23.15
C GLN A 396 10.79 17.86 22.23
N ASN A 397 11.12 17.96 20.93
CA ASN A 397 10.44 18.86 19.98
C ASN A 397 9.76 18.14 18.80
N LEU A 398 9.67 16.81 18.82
CA LEU A 398 9.14 16.06 17.68
C LEU A 398 7.64 16.27 17.56
N THR A 399 7.21 16.80 16.41
CA THR A 399 5.80 17.10 16.13
C THR A 399 5.16 16.05 15.23
N VAL A 400 5.94 15.46 14.31
CA VAL A 400 5.47 14.47 13.35
C VAL A 400 6.37 13.25 13.41
N LEU A 401 5.78 12.10 13.74
CA LEU A 401 6.40 10.79 13.65
C LEU A 401 5.57 9.90 12.71
N ASP A 402 6.15 9.58 11.55
CA ASP A 402 5.54 8.70 10.56
C ASP A 402 6.41 7.47 10.29
N LEU A 403 5.95 6.32 10.74
CA LEU A 403 6.60 5.02 10.57
C LEU A 403 5.63 4.02 9.91
N ARG A 404 4.66 4.51 9.11
CA ARG A 404 3.67 3.62 8.50
C ARG A 404 4.29 2.67 7.48
N SER A 405 3.80 1.43 7.43
CA SER A 405 4.22 0.43 6.44
C SER A 405 5.75 0.25 6.36
N SER A 406 6.40 0.18 7.53
CA SER A 406 7.87 0.05 7.65
C SER A 406 8.33 -1.31 8.16
N GLY A 407 7.41 -2.26 8.33
CA GLY A 407 7.71 -3.61 8.84
C GLY A 407 8.00 -3.66 10.34
N LEU A 408 7.50 -2.70 11.13
CA LEU A 408 7.77 -2.64 12.57
C LEU A 408 7.12 -3.81 13.33
N ILE A 409 7.83 -4.33 14.33
CA ILE A 409 7.41 -5.43 15.20
C ILE A 409 7.51 -5.04 16.68
N GLY A 410 6.96 -5.86 17.58
CA GLY A 410 6.98 -5.59 19.03
C GLY A 410 5.87 -4.65 19.47
N SER A 411 5.99 -4.07 20.66
CA SER A 411 5.00 -3.16 21.25
C SER A 411 5.34 -1.69 21.00
N ILE A 412 4.32 -0.83 21.10
CA ILE A 412 4.50 0.62 21.14
C ILE A 412 5.13 0.98 22.51
N PRO A 413 6.28 1.67 22.56
CA PRO A 413 6.87 2.14 23.83
C PRO A 413 5.94 3.14 24.52
N GLY A 414 5.76 3.03 25.84
CA GLY A 414 4.95 3.98 26.61
C GLY A 414 5.53 5.40 26.61
N ASP A 415 6.86 5.50 26.68
CA ASP A 415 7.60 6.76 26.79
C ASP A 415 7.51 7.64 25.51
N ILE A 416 6.93 7.13 24.42
CA ILE A 416 6.82 7.85 23.13
C ILE A 416 6.09 9.20 23.26
N CYS A 417 5.27 9.35 24.30
CA CYS A 417 4.46 10.53 24.56
C CYS A 417 5.01 11.46 25.64
N ASP A 418 6.15 11.15 26.25
CA ASP A 418 6.64 11.87 27.44
C ASP A 418 6.99 13.34 27.15
N SER A 419 7.38 13.67 25.93
CA SER A 419 7.67 15.06 25.55
C SER A 419 6.43 15.94 25.37
N GLY A 420 5.25 15.33 25.19
CA GLY A 420 3.98 16.03 24.96
C GLY A 420 3.91 16.88 23.69
N SER A 421 4.96 16.87 22.85
CA SER A 421 5.07 17.72 21.64
C SER A 421 4.50 17.07 20.37
N LEU A 422 4.32 15.75 20.37
CA LEU A 422 3.78 15.01 19.22
C LEU A 422 2.37 15.48 18.85
N ALA A 423 2.23 15.92 17.61
CA ALA A 423 0.96 16.30 17.00
C ALA A 423 0.44 15.21 16.04
N ILE A 424 1.33 14.49 15.36
CA ILE A 424 0.97 13.45 14.40
C ILE A 424 1.77 12.19 14.73
N LEU A 425 1.07 11.10 15.05
CA LEU A 425 1.65 9.77 15.25
C LEU A 425 1.00 8.78 14.28
N GLN A 426 1.78 8.29 13.33
CA GLN A 426 1.34 7.32 12.33
C GLN A 426 2.20 6.06 12.37
N LEU A 427 1.59 4.95 12.76
CA LEU A 427 2.20 3.63 12.86
C LEU A 427 1.42 2.58 12.06
N ASP A 428 0.56 3.03 11.12
CA ASP A 428 -0.34 2.14 10.38
C ASP A 428 0.36 1.18 9.42
N GLY A 429 -0.21 -0.01 9.21
CA GLY A 429 0.30 -1.00 8.26
C GLY A 429 1.59 -1.71 8.71
N ASN A 430 1.78 -1.88 10.02
CA ASN A 430 2.93 -2.60 10.60
C ASN A 430 2.49 -3.93 11.22
N SER A 431 3.43 -4.62 11.89
CA SER A 431 3.18 -5.85 12.64
C SER A 431 3.30 -5.62 14.16
N LEU A 432 2.90 -4.45 14.64
CA LEU A 432 2.93 -4.11 16.06
C LEU A 432 1.95 -4.99 16.85
N THR A 433 2.34 -5.35 18.07
CA THR A 433 1.67 -6.31 18.98
C THR A 433 1.57 -5.72 20.38
N GLY A 434 0.88 -6.41 21.29
CA GLY A 434 0.70 -5.93 22.67
C GLY A 434 -0.41 -4.87 22.79
N PRO A 435 -0.61 -4.31 23.99
CA PRO A 435 -1.60 -3.27 24.23
C PRO A 435 -1.16 -1.90 23.70
N ILE A 436 -2.13 -1.01 23.50
CA ILE A 436 -1.84 0.41 23.38
C ILE A 436 -1.48 0.92 24.79
N PRO A 437 -0.34 1.59 25.00
CA PRO A 437 0.10 2.05 26.32
C PRO A 437 -0.86 3.10 26.91
N GLU A 438 -1.04 3.11 28.24
CA GLU A 438 -1.82 4.14 28.94
C GLU A 438 -1.14 5.52 28.88
N GLU A 439 0.18 5.53 28.74
CA GLU A 439 1.00 6.71 28.56
C GLU A 439 0.67 7.48 27.27
N ILE A 440 -0.08 6.88 26.34
CA ILE A 440 -0.58 7.58 25.14
C ILE A 440 -1.37 8.84 25.51
N GLY A 441 -2.02 8.87 26.68
CA GLY A 441 -2.73 10.04 27.20
C GLY A 441 -1.82 11.26 27.48
N ASN A 442 -0.50 11.05 27.63
CA ASN A 442 0.48 12.12 27.85
C ASN A 442 0.75 12.96 26.59
N CYS A 443 0.37 12.47 25.40
CA CYS A 443 0.52 13.18 24.12
C CYS A 443 -0.47 14.36 24.00
N SER A 444 -0.44 15.35 24.89
CA SER A 444 -1.41 16.46 24.97
C SER A 444 -1.53 17.32 23.70
N SER A 445 -0.54 17.29 22.82
CA SER A 445 -0.54 17.99 21.52
C SER A 445 -1.15 17.18 20.37
N LEU A 446 -1.50 15.91 20.59
CA LEU A 446 -1.85 14.99 19.52
C LEU A 446 -3.12 15.43 18.78
N TYR A 447 -2.98 15.54 17.47
CA TYR A 447 -4.02 15.92 16.52
C TYR A 447 -4.48 14.71 15.69
N LEU A 448 -3.55 13.83 15.29
CA LEU A 448 -3.81 12.63 14.51
C LEU A 448 -3.08 11.43 15.14
N LEU A 449 -3.86 10.40 15.46
CA LEU A 449 -3.37 9.09 15.88
C LEU A 449 -3.84 8.01 14.90
N SER A 450 -2.89 7.32 14.26
CA SER A 450 -3.16 6.24 13.32
C SER A 450 -2.36 4.99 13.69
N LEU A 451 -3.06 3.96 14.18
CA LEU A 451 -2.53 2.65 14.56
C LEU A 451 -3.16 1.52 13.73
N SER A 452 -3.87 1.86 12.66
CA SER A 452 -4.64 0.92 11.85
C SER A 452 -3.79 -0.17 11.20
N HIS A 453 -4.39 -1.32 10.88
CA HIS A 453 -3.71 -2.43 10.19
C HIS A 453 -2.45 -2.90 10.94
N ASN A 454 -2.62 -3.22 12.22
CA ASN A 454 -1.60 -3.81 13.07
C ASN A 454 -2.16 -5.06 13.77
N ASN A 455 -1.42 -5.59 14.73
CA ASN A 455 -1.80 -6.76 15.51
C ASN A 455 -1.92 -6.42 17.01
N LEU A 456 -2.30 -5.17 17.31
CA LEU A 456 -2.49 -4.63 18.66
C LEU A 456 -3.67 -5.33 19.36
N SER A 457 -3.59 -5.51 20.67
CA SER A 457 -4.54 -6.27 21.49
C SER A 457 -4.91 -5.51 22.77
N GLY A 458 -5.78 -6.07 23.62
CA GLY A 458 -6.19 -5.39 24.86
C GLY A 458 -7.20 -4.25 24.65
N PRO A 459 -7.55 -3.51 25.71
CA PRO A 459 -8.53 -2.42 25.67
C PRO A 459 -8.00 -1.16 24.99
N ILE A 460 -8.94 -0.30 24.57
CA ILE A 460 -8.63 1.09 24.25
C ILE A 460 -8.42 1.82 25.59
N PRO A 461 -7.23 2.41 25.85
CA PRO A 461 -6.91 3.08 27.12
C PRO A 461 -7.88 4.22 27.45
N GLU A 462 -8.32 4.32 28.71
CA GLU A 462 -9.18 5.41 29.18
C GLU A 462 -8.45 6.77 29.10
N SER A 463 -7.13 6.74 29.33
CA SER A 463 -6.21 7.87 29.18
C SER A 463 -6.27 8.58 27.82
N MET A 464 -6.72 7.90 26.75
CA MET A 464 -6.96 8.55 25.45
C MET A 464 -7.99 9.69 25.51
N SER A 465 -8.88 9.68 26.51
CA SER A 465 -9.86 10.75 26.74
C SER A 465 -9.22 12.08 27.18
N LEU A 466 -7.94 12.08 27.57
CA LEU A 466 -7.16 13.27 27.93
C LEU A 466 -6.65 14.04 26.70
N LEU A 467 -6.72 13.44 25.51
CA LEU A 467 -6.21 14.00 24.25
C LEU A 467 -7.14 15.07 23.67
N SER A 468 -7.29 16.19 24.37
CA SER A 468 -8.26 17.25 24.04
C SER A 468 -8.12 17.87 22.65
N LYS A 469 -6.96 17.79 21.99
CA LYS A 469 -6.72 18.30 20.63
C LYS A 469 -6.94 17.27 19.51
N LEU A 470 -7.22 16.01 19.85
CA LEU A 470 -7.32 14.92 18.89
C LEU A 470 -8.50 15.13 17.96
N LYS A 471 -8.24 15.08 16.65
CA LYS A 471 -9.27 15.19 15.60
C LYS A 471 -9.47 13.90 14.82
N ILE A 472 -8.40 13.13 14.64
CA ILE A 472 -8.41 11.92 13.81
C ILE A 472 -7.87 10.76 14.63
N LEU A 473 -8.70 9.74 14.82
CA LEU A 473 -8.37 8.50 15.50
C LEU A 473 -8.66 7.31 14.58
N LYS A 474 -7.62 6.57 14.21
CA LYS A 474 -7.71 5.38 13.36
C LYS A 474 -7.09 4.18 14.06
N LEU A 475 -7.92 3.20 14.40
CA LEU A 475 -7.56 1.98 15.11
C LEU A 475 -8.03 0.72 14.36
N GLU A 476 -8.52 0.87 13.12
CA GLU A 476 -9.15 -0.21 12.38
C GLU A 476 -8.22 -1.39 12.09
N ALA A 477 -8.79 -2.57 11.89
CA ALA A 477 -8.06 -3.79 11.54
C ALA A 477 -6.93 -4.13 12.54
N ASN A 478 -7.32 -4.28 13.81
CA ASN A 478 -6.46 -4.72 14.92
C ASN A 478 -7.13 -5.88 15.68
N GLN A 479 -6.63 -6.23 16.87
CA GLN A 479 -7.21 -7.23 17.78
C GLN A 479 -7.69 -6.60 19.10
N LEU A 480 -8.03 -5.30 19.10
CA LEU A 480 -8.48 -4.58 20.30
C LEU A 480 -9.78 -5.19 20.84
N SER A 481 -9.92 -5.26 22.15
CA SER A 481 -11.00 -5.96 22.86
C SER A 481 -11.53 -5.14 24.02
N GLY A 482 -12.62 -5.54 24.66
CA GLY A 482 -13.21 -4.78 25.76
C GLY A 482 -14.13 -3.66 25.28
N GLU A 483 -14.62 -2.86 26.23
CA GLU A 483 -15.55 -1.75 25.94
C GLU A 483 -14.80 -0.50 25.46
N ILE A 484 -15.49 0.34 24.69
CA ILE A 484 -14.99 1.67 24.32
C ILE A 484 -15.19 2.59 25.54
N PRO A 485 -14.13 3.23 26.08
CA PRO A 485 -14.25 4.14 27.21
C PRO A 485 -15.31 5.23 26.95
N GLN A 486 -16.25 5.40 27.88
CA GLN A 486 -17.35 6.35 27.70
C GLN A 486 -16.84 7.80 27.72
N GLU A 487 -15.74 8.03 28.42
CA GLU A 487 -14.98 9.27 28.55
C GLU A 487 -14.49 9.77 27.18
N LEU A 488 -14.24 8.87 26.22
CA LEU A 488 -13.81 9.22 24.87
C LEU A 488 -14.89 10.05 24.13
N GLY A 489 -16.17 9.87 24.50
CA GLY A 489 -17.28 10.68 24.00
C GLY A 489 -17.26 12.14 24.48
N ARG A 490 -16.40 12.51 25.44
CA ARG A 490 -16.21 13.90 25.89
C ARG A 490 -15.28 14.72 24.98
N LEU A 491 -14.55 14.07 24.06
CA LEU A 491 -13.65 14.75 23.14
C LEU A 491 -14.44 15.53 22.07
N GLY A 492 -14.71 16.81 22.33
CA GLY A 492 -15.46 17.68 21.41
C GLY A 492 -14.76 18.00 20.08
N ASN A 493 -13.44 17.79 19.98
CA ASN A 493 -12.66 18.09 18.77
C ASN A 493 -12.54 16.91 17.81
N LEU A 494 -13.04 15.73 18.18
CA LEU A 494 -12.87 14.51 17.42
C LEU A 494 -13.79 14.53 16.18
N LEU A 495 -13.19 14.48 14.98
CA LEU A 495 -13.89 14.59 13.70
C LEU A 495 -13.99 13.26 12.96
N ILE A 496 -12.94 12.43 13.04
CA ILE A 496 -12.84 11.16 12.35
C ILE A 496 -12.45 10.10 13.37
N VAL A 497 -13.28 9.07 13.48
CA VAL A 497 -12.99 7.86 14.26
C VAL A 497 -13.22 6.66 13.37
N ASN A 498 -12.24 5.77 13.31
CA ASN A 498 -12.41 4.44 12.72
C ASN A 498 -11.87 3.40 13.69
N ILE A 499 -12.75 2.51 14.15
CA ILE A 499 -12.45 1.42 15.07
C ILE A 499 -12.88 0.06 14.51
N SER A 500 -13.20 0.01 13.21
CA SER A 500 -13.72 -1.17 12.53
C SER A 500 -12.74 -2.35 12.55
N TYR A 501 -13.26 -3.56 12.33
CA TYR A 501 -12.50 -4.80 12.27
C TYR A 501 -11.61 -5.03 13.50
N ASN A 502 -12.19 -4.89 14.69
CA ASN A 502 -11.60 -5.24 15.98
C ASN A 502 -12.48 -6.28 16.72
N ARG A 503 -12.22 -6.52 18.00
CA ARG A 503 -12.98 -7.40 18.90
C ARG A 503 -13.68 -6.61 20.02
N LEU A 504 -14.04 -5.36 19.75
CA LEU A 504 -14.66 -4.47 20.74
C LEU A 504 -16.08 -4.94 21.09
N VAL A 505 -16.46 -4.69 22.34
CA VAL A 505 -17.76 -5.06 22.92
C VAL A 505 -18.45 -3.86 23.56
N GLY A 506 -19.70 -4.01 23.98
CA GLY A 506 -20.40 -3.01 24.80
C GLY A 506 -21.10 -1.93 23.97
N ARG A 507 -21.42 -0.80 24.61
CA ARG A 507 -22.18 0.31 23.99
C ARG A 507 -21.22 1.38 23.46
N LEU A 508 -21.63 2.06 22.39
CA LEU A 508 -20.93 3.25 21.92
C LEU A 508 -21.03 4.40 22.95
N PRO A 509 -19.99 5.24 23.09
CA PRO A 509 -20.06 6.45 23.89
C PRO A 509 -21.25 7.33 23.50
N ALA A 510 -21.96 7.85 24.50
CA ALA A 510 -23.15 8.66 24.27
C ALA A 510 -22.86 10.11 23.85
N GLY A 511 -21.61 10.51 23.64
CA GLY A 511 -21.22 11.89 23.34
C GLY A 511 -20.35 12.02 22.08
N GLY A 512 -20.30 13.24 21.53
CA GLY A 512 -19.42 13.61 20.42
C GLY A 512 -19.75 12.90 19.10
N ILE A 513 -18.71 12.61 18.32
CA ILE A 513 -18.81 11.98 16.99
C ILE A 513 -19.44 10.58 17.03
N PHE A 514 -19.43 9.89 18.18
CA PHE A 514 -19.94 8.52 18.31
C PHE A 514 -21.45 8.38 18.05
N GLN A 515 -22.21 9.48 18.15
CA GLN A 515 -23.64 9.51 17.78
C GLN A 515 -23.86 9.58 16.26
N THR A 516 -22.88 10.11 15.52
CA THR A 516 -22.97 10.37 14.08
C THR A 516 -21.96 9.53 13.28
N LEU A 517 -21.41 8.46 13.87
CA LEU A 517 -20.47 7.59 13.19
C LEU A 517 -21.15 6.89 12.02
N ASP A 518 -20.42 6.80 10.91
CA ASP A 518 -20.83 5.92 9.82
C ASP A 518 -20.71 4.45 10.25
N ALA A 519 -21.62 3.59 9.75
CA ALA A 519 -21.62 2.17 10.10
C ALA A 519 -20.29 1.49 9.73
N SER A 520 -19.63 1.95 8.67
CA SER A 520 -18.32 1.47 8.23
C SER A 520 -17.22 1.68 9.28
N ALA A 521 -17.32 2.71 10.12
CA ALA A 521 -16.33 3.05 11.13
C ALA A 521 -16.33 2.10 12.34
N ILE A 522 -17.41 1.32 12.52
CA ILE A 522 -17.59 0.38 13.64
C ILE A 522 -17.80 -1.06 13.17
N GLU A 523 -17.88 -1.27 11.84
CA GLU A 523 -18.08 -2.57 11.21
C GLU A 523 -17.06 -3.61 11.67
N GLY A 524 -17.41 -4.90 11.67
CA GLY A 524 -16.50 -5.99 12.04
C GLY A 524 -16.33 -6.20 13.55
N ASN A 525 -16.84 -5.30 14.40
CA ASN A 525 -16.89 -5.48 15.86
C ASN A 525 -18.19 -6.17 16.29
N LEU A 526 -18.19 -7.50 16.32
CA LEU A 526 -19.38 -8.31 16.61
C LEU A 526 -19.98 -8.10 18.01
N GLY A 527 -19.20 -7.53 18.94
CA GLY A 527 -19.62 -7.29 20.32
C GLY A 527 -20.26 -5.93 20.58
N ILE A 528 -20.19 -4.99 19.62
CA ILE A 528 -20.74 -3.64 19.80
C ILE A 528 -22.26 -3.68 19.64
N CYS A 529 -22.95 -3.17 20.66
CA CYS A 529 -24.39 -2.95 20.61
C CYS A 529 -24.68 -1.51 20.18
N SER A 530 -25.10 -1.34 18.92
CA SER A 530 -25.50 -0.04 18.36
C SER A 530 -26.67 -0.21 17.38
N GLN A 531 -27.54 0.80 17.30
CA GLN A 531 -28.62 0.87 16.31
C GLN A 531 -28.09 0.94 14.86
N LEU A 532 -26.83 1.32 14.70
CA LEU A 532 -26.15 1.43 13.41
C LEU A 532 -25.69 0.07 12.84
N LEU A 533 -25.68 -0.99 13.64
CA LEU A 533 -25.27 -2.35 13.23
C LEU A 533 -26.48 -3.31 13.26
N LYS A 534 -26.72 -4.04 12.17
CA LYS A 534 -27.78 -5.06 12.11
C LYS A 534 -27.30 -6.38 12.72
N GLY A 535 -27.81 -6.75 13.89
CA GLY A 535 -27.53 -8.04 14.55
C GLY A 535 -28.16 -8.14 15.95
N PRO A 536 -28.33 -9.34 16.53
CA PRO A 536 -28.96 -9.50 17.85
C PRO A 536 -28.05 -8.94 18.95
N CYS A 537 -28.32 -7.73 19.42
CA CYS A 537 -27.73 -7.22 20.65
C CYS A 537 -28.33 -7.97 21.84
N LYS A 538 -27.55 -8.83 22.50
CA LYS A 538 -27.83 -9.27 23.86
C LYS A 538 -26.93 -8.48 24.80
N LEU A 539 -27.54 -7.54 25.53
CA LEU A 539 -26.89 -6.94 26.68
C LEU A 539 -26.55 -8.06 27.66
N ASN A 540 -25.27 -8.30 27.92
CA ASN A 540 -24.83 -9.04 29.11
C ASN A 540 -25.07 -8.15 30.33
N VAL A 541 -26.34 -7.96 30.69
CA VAL A 541 -26.68 -7.65 32.07
C VAL A 541 -26.81 -9.02 32.74
N PRO A 542 -26.05 -9.34 33.80
CA PRO A 542 -26.43 -10.43 34.66
C PRO A 542 -27.81 -10.05 35.21
N LYS A 543 -28.87 -10.73 34.75
CA LYS A 543 -30.12 -10.70 35.53
C LYS A 543 -29.76 -11.28 36.90
N PRO A 544 -30.08 -10.62 38.02
CA PRO A 544 -29.88 -11.23 39.32
C PRO A 544 -30.67 -12.55 39.33
N LEU A 545 -29.96 -13.65 39.62
CA LEU A 545 -30.59 -14.91 39.99
C LEU A 545 -31.37 -14.65 41.29
N VAL A 546 -32.66 -14.39 41.15
CA VAL A 546 -33.59 -14.46 42.28
C VAL A 546 -33.91 -15.94 42.46
N LEU A 547 -33.23 -16.58 43.41
CA LEU A 547 -33.69 -17.82 44.01
C LEU A 547 -34.89 -17.46 44.89
N ASP A 548 -36.09 -17.83 44.48
CA ASP A 548 -37.27 -17.77 45.34
C ASP A 548 -37.21 -18.94 46.34
N PRO A 549 -37.09 -18.70 47.66
CA PRO A 549 -36.99 -19.77 48.65
C PRO A 549 -38.33 -20.43 49.01
N TYR A 550 -39.46 -20.07 48.37
CA TYR A 550 -40.79 -20.46 48.86
C TYR A 550 -41.71 -21.16 47.86
N ALA A 551 -41.23 -21.63 46.71
CA ALA A 551 -42.06 -22.39 45.78
C ALA A 551 -42.21 -23.89 46.15
N TYR A 552 -42.68 -24.19 47.36
CA TYR A 552 -43.35 -25.46 47.68
C TYR A 552 -44.52 -25.19 48.64
N GLY A 553 -45.73 -25.53 48.19
CA GLY A 553 -46.93 -25.45 49.03
C GLY A 553 -48.21 -25.78 48.27
N ASN A 554 -48.49 -27.08 48.14
CA ASN A 554 -49.79 -27.76 48.12
C ASN A 554 -51.05 -27.01 47.65
N GLN A 555 -51.83 -27.62 46.75
CA GLN A 555 -53.00 -28.42 47.16
C GLN A 555 -53.70 -29.14 45.99
N MET A 556 -54.23 -30.31 46.34
CA MET A 556 -55.08 -31.21 45.57
C MET A 556 -56.42 -30.59 45.16
N GLY A 557 -56.98 -31.16 44.08
CA GLY A 557 -58.36 -31.68 44.12
C GLY A 557 -59.37 -31.02 43.19
N GLY A 558 -60.01 -31.82 42.34
CA GLY A 558 -61.27 -31.41 41.68
C GLY A 558 -61.54 -32.08 40.34
N GLN A 559 -62.19 -33.24 40.37
CA GLN A 559 -62.86 -33.88 39.23
C GLN A 559 -63.86 -32.91 38.55
N ASN A 560 -64.01 -32.94 37.22
CA ASN A 560 -65.10 -33.69 36.60
C ASN A 560 -65.15 -33.64 35.06
N ARG A 561 -65.74 -34.74 34.57
CA ARG A 561 -66.11 -35.16 33.22
C ARG A 561 -66.85 -34.14 32.36
N GLY A 562 -66.69 -34.30 31.04
CA GLY A 562 -67.65 -33.84 30.04
C GLY A 562 -67.25 -34.24 28.62
N ASN A 563 -67.68 -35.44 28.19
CA ASN A 563 -67.75 -35.84 26.78
C ASN A 563 -68.53 -34.80 25.96
N GLU A 564 -68.12 -34.52 24.72
CA GLU A 564 -68.93 -34.88 23.54
C GLU A 564 -68.21 -34.65 22.21
N ARG A 565 -68.59 -35.50 21.26
CA ARG A 565 -68.04 -35.67 19.91
C ARG A 565 -68.73 -34.75 18.91
N SER A 566 -68.11 -34.69 17.71
CA SER A 566 -68.75 -34.62 16.38
C SER A 566 -69.15 -33.22 15.88
N ARG A 567 -69.11 -32.84 14.60
CA ARG A 567 -68.46 -33.29 13.35
C ARG A 567 -68.85 -32.23 12.30
N SER A 568 -68.00 -32.03 11.28
CA SER A 568 -68.33 -31.59 9.91
C SER A 568 -68.70 -30.10 9.71
N SER A 569 -67.86 -29.35 9.00
CA SER A 569 -67.88 -29.14 7.53
C SER A 569 -69.08 -28.32 7.03
N THR A 570 -68.82 -27.12 6.52
CA THR A 570 -69.26 -26.72 5.17
C THR A 570 -68.35 -25.63 4.59
N ASN A 571 -67.92 -25.86 3.36
CA ASN A 571 -67.27 -24.91 2.45
C ASN A 571 -68.25 -23.82 2.00
N PHE A 572 -67.78 -22.61 1.70
CA PHE A 572 -68.17 -21.87 0.49
C PHE A 572 -67.06 -20.90 0.03
N ARG A 573 -67.09 -20.61 -1.27
CA ARG A 573 -65.99 -20.32 -2.19
C ARG A 573 -65.55 -18.84 -2.27
N HIS A 574 -64.34 -18.69 -2.82
CA HIS A 574 -63.69 -17.52 -3.40
C HIS A 574 -64.57 -16.50 -4.17
N HIS A 575 -64.16 -15.23 -4.09
CA HIS A 575 -63.90 -14.41 -5.28
C HIS A 575 -62.61 -13.59 -5.12
N ARG A 576 -61.81 -13.58 -6.19
CA ARG A 576 -60.51 -12.90 -6.35
C ARG A 576 -60.70 -11.41 -6.69
N PHE A 577 -59.91 -10.55 -6.06
CA PHE A 577 -59.43 -9.29 -6.63
C PHE A 577 -57.88 -9.32 -6.61
N LEU A 578 -57.25 -9.10 -7.76
CA LEU A 578 -55.79 -9.02 -7.89
C LEU A 578 -55.31 -7.69 -7.30
N SER A 579 -54.44 -7.75 -6.28
CA SER A 579 -53.81 -6.56 -5.71
C SER A 579 -52.76 -5.99 -6.67
N VAL A 580 -52.52 -4.68 -6.56
CA VAL A 580 -51.47 -3.92 -7.27
C VAL A 580 -50.09 -4.61 -7.17
N SER A 581 -49.85 -5.41 -6.13
CA SER A 581 -48.66 -6.24 -5.93
C SER A 581 -48.44 -7.29 -7.03
N ALA A 582 -49.51 -7.86 -7.60
CA ALA A 582 -49.43 -8.86 -8.65
C ALA A 582 -48.99 -8.24 -10.00
N ILE A 583 -49.40 -7.01 -10.29
CA ILE A 583 -49.01 -6.30 -11.51
C ILE A 583 -47.51 -5.93 -11.44
N VAL A 584 -47.03 -5.49 -10.27
CA VAL A 584 -45.60 -5.21 -10.06
C VAL A 584 -44.76 -6.49 -10.18
N ALA A 585 -45.24 -7.62 -9.66
CA ALA A 585 -44.56 -8.91 -9.78
C ALA A 585 -44.47 -9.41 -11.24
N ILE A 586 -45.54 -9.26 -12.01
CA ILE A 586 -45.55 -9.63 -13.44
C ILE A 586 -44.63 -8.70 -14.25
N SER A 587 -44.61 -7.41 -13.92
CA SER A 587 -43.72 -6.42 -14.55
C SER A 587 -42.25 -6.73 -14.26
N ALA A 588 -41.92 -7.05 -13.01
CA ALA A 588 -40.57 -7.43 -12.60
C ALA A 588 -40.11 -8.75 -13.28
N ALA A 589 -41.00 -9.74 -13.36
CA ALA A 589 -40.73 -11.00 -14.05
C ALA A 589 -40.45 -10.80 -15.55
N ALA A 590 -41.18 -9.88 -16.22
CA ALA A 590 -40.94 -9.54 -17.62
C ALA A 590 -39.57 -8.85 -17.82
N VAL A 591 -39.17 -7.93 -16.93
CA VAL A 591 -37.85 -7.27 -16.99
C VAL A 591 -36.72 -8.27 -16.75
N ILE A 592 -36.90 -9.20 -15.81
CA ILE A 592 -35.92 -10.27 -15.56
C ILE A 592 -35.82 -11.20 -16.78
N ALA A 593 -36.94 -11.57 -17.39
CA ALA A 593 -36.94 -12.41 -18.60
C ALA A 593 -36.24 -11.71 -19.78
N VAL A 594 -36.50 -10.42 -20.00
CA VAL A 594 -35.78 -9.62 -21.01
C VAL A 594 -34.30 -9.53 -20.67
N GLY A 595 -33.93 -9.32 -19.41
CA GLY A 595 -32.54 -9.32 -18.95
C GLY A 595 -31.84 -10.65 -19.20
N VAL A 596 -32.49 -11.78 -18.95
CA VAL A 596 -31.97 -13.12 -19.24
C VAL A 596 -31.78 -13.31 -20.74
N VAL A 597 -32.74 -12.90 -21.58
CA VAL A 597 -32.61 -12.98 -23.04
C VAL A 597 -31.47 -12.10 -23.55
N VAL A 598 -31.32 -10.88 -23.04
CA VAL A 598 -30.22 -9.97 -23.41
C VAL A 598 -28.88 -10.56 -22.97
N ILE A 599 -28.77 -11.09 -21.74
CA ILE A 599 -27.55 -11.75 -21.25
C ILE A 599 -27.25 -13.00 -22.09
N SER A 600 -28.25 -13.80 -22.45
CA SER A 600 -28.09 -14.97 -23.31
C SER A 600 -27.66 -14.60 -24.72
N LEU A 601 -28.20 -13.52 -25.30
CA LEU A 601 -27.79 -12.99 -26.61
C LEU A 601 -26.38 -12.38 -26.55
N LEU A 602 -26.05 -11.65 -25.49
CA LEU A 602 -24.70 -11.13 -25.24
C LEU A 602 -23.71 -12.29 -25.07
N ASN A 603 -24.05 -13.35 -24.35
CA ASN A 603 -23.23 -14.56 -24.22
C ASN A 603 -23.09 -15.33 -25.55
N ALA A 604 -24.15 -15.38 -26.37
CA ALA A 604 -24.08 -15.98 -27.70
C ALA A 604 -23.21 -15.14 -28.65
N SER A 605 -23.27 -13.81 -28.56
CA SER A 605 -22.42 -12.89 -29.32
C SER A 605 -20.96 -12.91 -28.86
N ALA A 606 -20.71 -13.07 -27.57
CA ALA A 606 -19.37 -13.27 -27.00
C ALA A 606 -18.77 -14.60 -27.43
N ARG A 607 -19.56 -15.68 -27.49
CA ARG A 607 -19.12 -16.98 -28.04
C ARG A 607 -18.83 -16.92 -29.54
N ARG A 608 -19.57 -16.12 -30.32
CA ARG A 608 -19.23 -15.87 -31.73
C ARG A 608 -17.95 -15.05 -31.93
N ARG A 609 -17.58 -14.18 -30.98
CA ARG A 609 -16.27 -13.49 -30.98
C ARG A 609 -15.10 -14.38 -30.57
N ILE A 610 -15.32 -15.40 -29.73
CA ILE A 610 -14.27 -16.35 -29.31
C ILE A 610 -13.97 -17.38 -30.41
N SER A 611 -14.96 -17.80 -31.22
CA SER A 611 -14.70 -18.68 -32.37
C SER A 611 -13.96 -18.00 -33.54
N PHE A 612 -13.76 -16.68 -33.49
CA PHE A 612 -12.93 -15.94 -34.44
C PHE A 612 -11.46 -15.85 -33.98
N VAL A 613 -11.19 -16.07 -32.70
CA VAL A 613 -9.82 -16.03 -32.12
C VAL A 613 -9.15 -17.40 -32.16
N ASP A 614 -9.91 -18.50 -32.07
CA ASP A 614 -9.35 -19.87 -32.19
C ASP A 614 -8.82 -20.18 -33.61
N ASN A 615 -9.40 -19.60 -34.66
CA ASN A 615 -8.93 -19.78 -36.05
C ASN A 615 -7.71 -18.90 -36.41
N ALA A 616 -7.35 -17.92 -35.57
CA ALA A 616 -6.15 -17.10 -35.77
C ALA A 616 -4.93 -17.67 -35.01
N LEU A 617 -5.14 -18.56 -34.04
CA LEU A 617 -4.09 -19.12 -33.18
C LEU A 617 -3.53 -20.48 -33.67
N GLU A 618 -4.20 -21.15 -34.62
CA GLU A 618 -3.67 -22.36 -35.27
C GLU A 618 -2.65 -22.08 -36.41
N SER A 619 -2.46 -20.82 -36.81
CA SER A 619 -1.55 -20.45 -37.91
C SER A 619 -0.16 -19.99 -37.46
N MET A 620 0.13 -19.91 -36.16
CA MET A 620 1.44 -19.47 -35.67
C MET A 620 1.92 -20.35 -34.52
N CYS A 621 2.34 -21.58 -34.83
CA CYS A 621 3.34 -22.33 -34.03
C CYS A 621 3.79 -23.64 -34.73
N SER A 622 4.03 -23.60 -36.04
CA SER A 622 4.79 -24.65 -36.74
C SER A 622 6.19 -24.17 -37.08
N SER A 623 7.02 -23.93 -36.05
CA SER A 623 8.49 -23.85 -36.23
C SER A 623 9.21 -23.69 -34.89
N SER A 624 9.81 -24.78 -34.42
CA SER A 624 11.24 -24.89 -34.11
C SER A 624 11.49 -25.86 -32.96
N THR A 625 12.07 -26.98 -33.34
CA THR A 625 12.83 -27.90 -32.51
C THR A 625 14.00 -27.17 -31.86
N ARG A 626 14.08 -27.14 -30.52
CA ARG A 626 15.36 -27.15 -29.80
C ARG A 626 15.25 -27.91 -28.49
N SER A 627 16.17 -28.87 -28.37
CA SER A 627 16.43 -29.77 -27.25
C SER A 627 16.55 -29.06 -25.89
N ALA A 628 15.83 -29.56 -24.89
CA ALA A 628 16.15 -29.38 -23.48
C ALA A 628 15.84 -30.68 -22.73
N ASN A 629 16.84 -31.19 -22.00
CA ASN A 629 16.83 -32.44 -21.26
C ASN A 629 15.58 -32.61 -20.38
N VAL A 630 14.87 -33.74 -20.55
CA VAL A 630 13.74 -34.15 -19.72
C VAL A 630 14.26 -34.68 -18.39
N ALA A 631 14.35 -33.82 -17.37
CA ALA A 631 14.56 -34.26 -15.99
C ALA A 631 13.32 -35.03 -15.51
N ALA A 632 13.51 -36.31 -15.18
CA ALA A 632 12.53 -37.21 -14.60
C ALA A 632 11.93 -36.63 -13.30
N GLY A 633 10.63 -36.80 -13.10
CA GLY A 633 9.92 -36.31 -11.91
C GLY A 633 10.48 -36.90 -10.61
N LYS A 634 10.80 -36.05 -9.64
CA LYS A 634 11.35 -36.44 -8.34
C LYS A 634 10.22 -36.97 -7.44
N LEU A 635 10.22 -38.27 -7.15
CA LEU A 635 9.34 -38.88 -6.15
C LEU A 635 9.88 -38.58 -4.75
N ILE A 636 9.04 -38.02 -3.87
CA ILE A 636 9.39 -37.76 -2.47
C ILE A 636 8.68 -38.81 -1.60
N LEU A 637 9.47 -39.63 -0.90
CA LEU A 637 9.01 -40.60 0.09
C LEU A 637 9.08 -40.01 1.50
N PHE A 638 8.04 -40.23 2.30
CA PHE A 638 7.93 -39.68 3.67
C PHE A 638 8.31 -40.68 4.77
N ASP A 639 8.84 -41.86 4.42
CA ASP A 639 9.35 -42.84 5.38
C ASP A 639 10.86 -43.05 5.21
N SER A 640 11.62 -42.85 6.28
CA SER A 640 13.08 -42.98 6.30
C SER A 640 13.58 -44.32 6.85
N LYS A 641 12.68 -45.28 7.16
CA LYS A 641 13.07 -46.56 7.79
C LYS A 641 12.80 -47.82 6.97
N SER A 642 12.38 -47.69 5.71
CA SER A 642 12.32 -48.83 4.78
C SER A 642 12.65 -48.35 3.37
N SER A 643 13.78 -48.76 2.81
CA SER A 643 14.00 -48.68 1.36
C SER A 643 13.16 -49.79 0.72
N PRO A 644 12.11 -49.49 -0.05
CA PRO A 644 11.30 -50.58 -0.56
C PRO A 644 11.63 -50.76 -2.05
N ASP A 645 11.89 -52.02 -2.45
CA ASP A 645 12.41 -52.51 -3.75
C ASP A 645 11.62 -52.10 -5.02
N TRP A 646 10.61 -51.24 -4.90
CA TRP A 646 9.77 -50.78 -6.01
C TRP A 646 10.30 -49.52 -6.71
N LEU A 647 11.45 -49.00 -6.30
CA LEU A 647 12.13 -47.85 -6.95
C LEU A 647 12.54 -48.11 -8.42
N SER A 648 12.45 -49.36 -8.90
CA SER A 648 12.77 -49.73 -10.29
C SER A 648 11.58 -49.62 -11.26
N ALA A 649 10.34 -49.47 -10.76
CA ALA A 649 9.18 -49.30 -11.63
C ALA A 649 8.97 -47.81 -11.94
N SER A 650 9.07 -47.43 -13.22
CA SER A 650 8.74 -46.07 -13.65
C SER A 650 7.31 -45.73 -13.19
N PHE A 651 7.11 -44.54 -12.62
CA PHE A 651 5.82 -44.09 -12.10
C PHE A 651 4.70 -44.15 -13.15
N ASP A 652 5.08 -44.02 -14.43
CA ASP A 652 4.20 -44.19 -15.59
C ASP A 652 3.64 -45.63 -15.72
N SER A 653 4.39 -46.65 -15.33
CA SER A 653 3.91 -48.05 -15.32
C SER A 653 2.83 -48.30 -14.27
N VAL A 654 2.89 -47.60 -13.13
CA VAL A 654 1.93 -47.71 -12.03
C VAL A 654 0.61 -47.04 -12.41
N LEU A 655 0.67 -45.84 -13.00
CA LEU A 655 -0.51 -45.13 -13.51
C LEU A 655 -1.19 -45.88 -14.67
N ASN A 656 -0.43 -46.53 -15.55
CA ASN A 656 -0.98 -47.34 -16.65
C ASN A 656 -1.75 -48.59 -16.17
N LYS A 657 -1.48 -49.07 -14.95
CA LYS A 657 -2.22 -50.18 -14.30
C LYS A 657 -3.25 -49.69 -13.28
N ALA A 658 -3.35 -48.38 -13.06
CA ALA A 658 -4.20 -47.82 -12.02
C ALA A 658 -5.65 -47.74 -12.50
N ALA A 659 -6.56 -48.32 -11.72
CA ALA A 659 -8.00 -48.24 -11.99
C ALA A 659 -8.57 -47.06 -11.21
N GLU A 660 -9.35 -46.20 -11.88
CA GLU A 660 -10.10 -45.15 -11.19
C GLU A 660 -11.10 -45.77 -10.22
N ILE A 661 -11.06 -45.32 -8.97
CA ILE A 661 -11.96 -45.81 -7.91
C ILE A 661 -12.90 -44.73 -7.38
N GLY A 662 -12.68 -43.47 -7.72
CA GLY A 662 -13.62 -42.39 -7.42
C GLY A 662 -13.08 -41.01 -7.75
N GLU A 663 -13.99 -40.07 -8.00
CA GLU A 663 -13.69 -38.65 -8.24
C GLU A 663 -14.25 -37.81 -7.09
N GLY A 664 -13.43 -36.93 -6.52
CA GLY A 664 -13.81 -36.03 -5.43
C GLY A 664 -13.47 -34.58 -5.71
N VAL A 665 -13.89 -33.67 -4.80
CA VAL A 665 -13.69 -32.21 -4.91
C VAL A 665 -12.21 -31.82 -5.13
N PHE A 666 -11.30 -32.61 -4.57
CA PHE A 666 -9.87 -32.36 -4.64
C PHE A 666 -9.15 -33.16 -5.74
N GLY A 667 -9.88 -33.97 -6.52
CA GLY A 667 -9.33 -34.72 -7.66
C GLY A 667 -9.71 -36.20 -7.70
N THR A 668 -9.15 -36.90 -8.67
CA THR A 668 -9.46 -38.31 -8.98
C THR A 668 -8.57 -39.25 -8.18
N VAL A 669 -9.16 -40.29 -7.60
CA VAL A 669 -8.46 -41.33 -6.83
C VAL A 669 -8.38 -42.59 -7.67
N TYR A 670 -7.18 -43.15 -7.78
CA TYR A 670 -6.89 -44.39 -8.47
C TYR A 670 -6.43 -45.45 -7.47
N LYS A 671 -6.82 -46.70 -7.69
CA LYS A 671 -6.27 -47.87 -7.01
C LYS A 671 -5.11 -48.40 -7.84
N ALA A 672 -3.96 -48.60 -7.22
CA ALA A 672 -2.81 -49.23 -7.83
C ALA A 672 -2.22 -50.30 -6.92
N SER A 673 -1.68 -51.37 -7.50
CA SER A 673 -0.93 -52.40 -6.77
C SER A 673 0.57 -52.17 -6.98
N LEU A 674 1.33 -52.09 -5.89
CA LEU A 674 2.74 -51.75 -5.88
C LEU A 674 3.59 -52.94 -5.41
N GLY A 675 4.58 -53.33 -6.23
CA GLY A 675 5.54 -54.40 -5.94
C GLY A 675 5.00 -55.84 -6.09
N GLY A 676 5.92 -56.82 -6.07
CA GLY A 676 5.60 -58.26 -6.20
C GLY A 676 4.80 -58.86 -5.04
N GLN A 677 4.70 -58.16 -3.90
CA GLN A 677 3.90 -58.57 -2.73
C GLN A 677 2.47 -58.01 -2.72
N GLY A 678 2.01 -57.33 -3.78
CA GLY A 678 0.59 -56.97 -3.93
C GLY A 678 0.07 -55.86 -3.00
N THR A 679 0.93 -54.97 -2.49
CA THR A 679 0.47 -53.87 -1.63
C THR A 679 -0.41 -52.92 -2.42
N THR A 680 -1.68 -52.79 -2.01
CA THR A 680 -2.64 -51.89 -2.64
C THR A 680 -2.48 -50.47 -2.09
N VAL A 681 -2.35 -49.48 -2.98
CA VAL A 681 -2.28 -48.05 -2.65
C VAL A 681 -3.37 -47.26 -3.36
N ALA A 682 -3.83 -46.17 -2.71
CA ALA A 682 -4.70 -45.18 -3.33
C ALA A 682 -3.87 -43.97 -3.76
N ILE A 683 -3.93 -43.61 -5.04
CA ILE A 683 -3.21 -42.50 -5.64
C ILE A 683 -4.21 -41.40 -5.96
N LYS A 684 -4.06 -40.23 -5.33
CA LYS A 684 -4.93 -39.08 -5.57
C LYS A 684 -4.28 -38.06 -6.49
N LYS A 685 -4.86 -37.86 -7.67
CA LYS A 685 -4.44 -36.88 -8.66
C LYS A 685 -5.20 -35.56 -8.45
N LEU A 686 -4.49 -34.50 -8.06
CA LEU A 686 -5.08 -33.18 -7.85
C LEU A 686 -5.42 -32.48 -9.19
N ILE A 687 -6.51 -31.71 -9.21
CA ILE A 687 -7.11 -31.15 -10.45
C ILE A 687 -6.24 -30.05 -11.11
N THR A 688 -5.30 -29.43 -10.38
CA THR A 688 -4.59 -28.20 -10.80
C THR A 688 -3.09 -28.40 -11.07
N ALA A 689 -2.68 -29.55 -11.59
CA ALA A 689 -1.26 -29.89 -11.76
C ALA A 689 -0.49 -29.08 -12.83
N ASN A 690 -1.16 -28.19 -13.59
CA ASN A 690 -0.54 -27.45 -14.70
C ASN A 690 -0.07 -26.02 -14.34
N THR A 691 -0.25 -25.56 -13.10
CA THR A 691 -0.01 -24.15 -12.71
C THR A 691 0.83 -24.02 -11.42
N LEU A 692 1.88 -24.83 -11.27
CA LEU A 692 2.76 -24.75 -10.09
C LEU A 692 3.91 -23.76 -10.35
N GLN A 693 3.71 -22.49 -10.01
CA GLN A 693 4.76 -21.46 -9.97
C GLN A 693 5.68 -21.56 -8.73
N TYR A 694 5.32 -22.39 -7.73
CA TYR A 694 6.01 -22.48 -6.42
C TYR A 694 6.23 -23.94 -5.97
N GLN A 695 7.17 -24.64 -6.59
CA GLN A 695 7.44 -26.07 -6.35
C GLN A 695 7.98 -26.36 -4.93
N GLU A 696 8.84 -25.49 -4.39
CA GLU A 696 9.48 -25.69 -3.09
C GLU A 696 8.50 -25.54 -1.90
N GLU A 697 7.50 -24.68 -2.03
CA GLU A 697 6.46 -24.50 -1.02
C GLU A 697 5.50 -25.69 -0.98
N PHE A 698 5.13 -26.24 -2.14
CA PHE A 698 4.33 -27.46 -2.21
C PHE A 698 5.07 -28.64 -1.56
N ASP A 699 6.36 -28.83 -1.86
CA ASP A 699 7.18 -29.87 -1.24
C ASP A 699 7.28 -29.72 0.28
N ARG A 700 7.38 -28.48 0.79
CA ARG A 700 7.37 -28.20 2.23
C ARG A 700 6.04 -28.60 2.87
N GLU A 701 4.92 -28.22 2.25
CA GLU A 701 3.58 -28.51 2.78
C GLU A 701 3.26 -30.00 2.77
N VAL A 702 3.58 -30.71 1.69
CA VAL A 702 3.34 -32.16 1.63
C VAL A 702 4.23 -32.91 2.60
N ARG A 703 5.47 -32.45 2.87
CA ARG A 703 6.30 -33.00 3.95
C ARG A 703 5.72 -32.78 5.34
N ILE A 704 5.02 -31.66 5.59
CA ILE A 704 4.32 -31.43 6.86
C ILE A 704 3.16 -32.43 7.00
N LEU A 705 2.38 -32.65 5.94
CA LEU A 705 1.29 -33.64 5.95
C LEU A 705 1.81 -35.08 6.13
N GLY A 706 2.94 -35.43 5.52
CA GLY A 706 3.57 -36.75 5.65
C GLY A 706 4.04 -37.08 7.08
N LYS A 707 4.20 -36.08 7.95
CA LYS A 707 4.58 -36.27 9.37
C LYS A 707 3.39 -36.61 10.27
N ALA A 708 2.16 -36.33 9.86
CA ALA A 708 0.97 -36.61 10.66
C ALA A 708 0.72 -38.14 10.71
N ARG A 709 0.94 -38.75 11.89
CA ARG A 709 0.73 -40.18 12.11
C ARG A 709 -0.11 -40.37 13.37
N HIS A 710 -1.30 -40.94 13.19
CA HIS A 710 -2.20 -41.26 14.29
C HIS A 710 -3.09 -42.47 13.91
N PRO A 711 -3.49 -43.34 14.86
CA PRO A 711 -4.30 -44.52 14.56
C PRO A 711 -5.63 -44.24 13.84
N ASN A 712 -6.17 -43.02 13.97
CA ASN A 712 -7.40 -42.58 13.30
C ASN A 712 -7.17 -41.68 12.07
N LEU A 713 -5.96 -41.61 11.52
CA LEU A 713 -5.65 -40.87 10.29
C LEU A 713 -5.15 -41.83 9.19
N ILE A 714 -5.43 -41.51 7.93
CA ILE A 714 -4.82 -42.22 6.79
C ILE A 714 -3.39 -41.70 6.58
N PRO A 715 -2.36 -42.55 6.61
CA PRO A 715 -0.97 -42.11 6.43
C PRO A 715 -0.66 -41.76 4.97
N LEU A 716 -0.05 -40.60 4.74
CA LEU A 716 0.47 -40.18 3.44
C LEU A 716 1.88 -40.77 3.22
N ARG A 717 2.05 -41.61 2.18
CA ARG A 717 3.32 -42.34 1.95
C ARG A 717 4.29 -41.67 0.97
N ALA A 718 3.80 -41.02 -0.09
CA ALA A 718 4.65 -40.37 -1.11
C ALA A 718 3.88 -39.30 -1.92
N SER A 719 4.62 -38.41 -2.60
CA SER A 719 4.08 -37.45 -3.57
C SER A 719 4.99 -37.27 -4.79
N CYS A 720 4.42 -36.92 -5.95
CA CYS A 720 5.13 -36.65 -7.21
C CYS A 720 4.53 -35.44 -7.94
N ILE A 721 5.36 -34.66 -8.63
CA ILE A 721 4.98 -33.45 -9.38
C ILE A 721 5.47 -33.60 -10.83
N ARG A 722 4.58 -33.97 -11.78
CA ARG A 722 4.61 -33.57 -13.21
C ARG A 722 3.44 -34.15 -14.04
N LEU A 723 3.12 -33.44 -15.13
CA LEU A 723 1.99 -33.63 -16.06
C LEU A 723 1.89 -35.05 -16.64
N CYS A 724 0.78 -35.75 -16.36
CA CYS A 724 0.35 -36.87 -17.21
C CYS A 724 -0.50 -36.35 -18.36
N SER A 725 -0.03 -36.65 -19.58
CA SER A 725 -0.74 -36.45 -20.84
C SER A 725 -2.16 -37.03 -20.78
N ARG A 726 -3.13 -36.27 -21.31
CA ARG A 726 -4.53 -36.67 -21.45
C ARG A 726 -4.64 -37.87 -22.38
N ARG A 727 -5.01 -39.03 -21.86
CA ARG A 727 -5.67 -40.09 -22.65
C ARG A 727 -7.05 -40.35 -22.08
N LYS A 728 -8.07 -40.15 -22.92
CA LYS A 728 -9.48 -40.48 -22.66
C LYS A 728 -9.56 -41.98 -22.39
N LEU A 729 -9.87 -42.38 -21.15
CA LEU A 729 -10.27 -43.75 -20.84
C LEU A 729 -11.77 -43.73 -20.59
N THR A 730 -12.50 -44.47 -21.42
CA THR A 730 -13.96 -44.55 -21.43
C THR A 730 -14.51 -45.19 -20.15
N SER A 731 -15.49 -44.53 -19.55
CA SER A 731 -16.23 -44.98 -18.36
C SER A 731 -17.08 -46.22 -18.64
N LYS A 732 -16.92 -47.26 -17.83
CA LYS A 732 -17.97 -48.26 -17.58
C LYS A 732 -18.31 -48.25 -16.09
N THR A 733 -19.54 -47.83 -15.82
CA THR A 733 -20.24 -47.76 -14.53
C THR A 733 -20.59 -49.16 -14.01
N THR A 734 -21.02 -49.19 -12.74
CA THR A 734 -21.53 -50.28 -11.88
C THR A 734 -20.45 -50.89 -10.98
N ARG A 735 -20.63 -50.99 -9.66
CA ARG A 735 -21.86 -51.40 -8.94
C ARG A 735 -21.80 -50.93 -7.49
N ALA A 736 -22.94 -50.49 -6.97
CA ALA A 736 -23.19 -50.38 -5.54
C ALA A 736 -23.00 -51.75 -4.86
N VAL A 737 -22.32 -51.79 -3.72
CA VAL A 737 -22.29 -52.95 -2.83
C VAL A 737 -22.84 -52.50 -1.48
N SER A 738 -24.14 -52.73 -1.33
CA SER A 738 -24.94 -52.64 -0.13
C SER A 738 -24.93 -54.00 0.56
N PHE A 739 -24.05 -54.23 1.55
CA PHE A 739 -24.13 -55.38 2.48
C PHE A 739 -23.35 -55.11 3.78
N LEU A 740 -23.66 -54.02 4.49
CA LEU A 740 -23.24 -53.85 5.89
C LEU A 740 -24.49 -53.92 6.78
N PRO A 741 -24.49 -54.72 7.86
CA PRO A 741 -25.55 -54.68 8.86
C PRO A 741 -25.69 -53.26 9.44
N PRO A 742 -26.89 -52.84 9.89
CA PRO A 742 -27.05 -51.55 10.55
C PRO A 742 -26.12 -51.44 11.76
N LEU A 743 -25.41 -50.31 11.86
CA LEU A 743 -24.39 -50.12 12.90
C LEU A 743 -25.06 -50.02 14.28
N THR A 744 -24.62 -50.85 15.23
CA THR A 744 -25.05 -50.79 16.63
C THR A 744 -24.43 -49.58 17.36
N TRP A 745 -25.03 -49.16 18.49
CA TRP A 745 -24.51 -48.03 19.28
C TRP A 745 -23.02 -48.16 19.65
N PRO A 746 -22.50 -49.30 20.14
CA PRO A 746 -21.07 -49.41 20.47
C PRO A 746 -20.15 -49.11 19.27
N ASN A 747 -20.57 -49.52 18.07
CA ASN A 747 -19.82 -49.24 16.84
C ASN A 747 -19.95 -47.78 16.41
N ARG A 748 -21.14 -47.17 16.52
CA ARG A 748 -21.34 -45.72 16.24
C ARG A 748 -20.54 -44.86 17.21
N PHE A 749 -20.58 -45.15 18.50
CA PHE A 749 -19.80 -44.44 19.52
C PHE A 749 -18.29 -44.60 19.31
N LYS A 750 -17.82 -45.78 18.88
CA LYS A 750 -16.43 -46.02 18.49
C LYS A 750 -15.99 -45.14 17.32
N ILE A 751 -16.85 -44.96 16.31
CA ILE A 751 -16.61 -44.08 15.17
C ILE A 751 -16.55 -42.61 15.63
N VAL A 752 -17.49 -42.16 16.47
CA VAL A 752 -17.52 -40.79 17.02
C VAL A 752 -16.24 -40.50 17.82
N LEU A 753 -15.89 -41.36 18.78
CA LEU A 753 -14.70 -41.17 19.62
C LEU A 753 -13.39 -41.26 18.82
N GLY A 754 -13.27 -42.21 17.89
CA GLY A 754 -12.08 -42.33 17.05
C GLY A 754 -11.88 -41.14 16.12
N THR A 755 -12.97 -40.62 15.54
CA THR A 755 -12.93 -39.41 14.70
C THR A 755 -12.54 -38.18 15.53
N ALA A 756 -13.09 -38.04 16.76
CA ALA A 756 -12.73 -36.96 17.66
C ALA A 756 -11.23 -36.96 18.01
N LYS A 757 -10.66 -38.14 18.32
CA LYS A 757 -9.23 -38.30 18.59
C LYS A 757 -8.36 -37.94 17.39
N GLY A 758 -8.76 -38.35 16.20
CA GLY A 758 -8.06 -37.99 14.96
C GLY A 758 -8.03 -36.48 14.72
N LEU A 759 -9.16 -35.79 14.88
CA LEU A 759 -9.24 -34.34 14.74
C LEU A 759 -8.46 -33.60 15.83
N ALA A 760 -8.55 -34.04 17.09
CA ALA A 760 -7.80 -33.46 18.19
C ALA A 760 -6.28 -33.49 17.94
N HIS A 761 -5.77 -34.60 17.37
CA HIS A 761 -4.37 -34.74 16.97
C HIS A 761 -3.98 -33.74 15.86
N LEU A 762 -4.83 -33.57 14.85
CA LEU A 762 -4.59 -32.60 13.76
C LEU A 762 -4.54 -31.16 14.27
N HIS A 763 -5.45 -30.79 15.19
CA HIS A 763 -5.57 -29.43 15.71
C HIS A 763 -4.51 -29.07 16.76
N HIS A 764 -4.14 -29.99 17.66
CA HIS A 764 -3.32 -29.66 18.84
C HIS A 764 -1.94 -30.31 18.84
N SER A 765 -1.76 -31.48 18.19
CA SER A 765 -0.49 -32.23 18.22
C SER A 765 0.39 -31.95 17.00
N CYS A 766 -0.18 -31.52 15.88
CA CYS A 766 0.58 -31.13 14.68
C CYS A 766 1.07 -29.68 14.80
N ARG A 767 2.34 -29.41 14.45
CA ARG A 767 2.91 -28.06 14.38
C ARG A 767 3.44 -27.77 12.96
N PRO A 768 2.86 -26.80 12.22
CA PRO A 768 1.67 -26.00 12.56
C PRO A 768 0.38 -26.84 12.61
N PRO A 769 -0.67 -26.39 13.32
CA PRO A 769 -1.98 -27.05 13.33
C PRO A 769 -2.52 -27.33 11.92
N ILE A 770 -3.13 -28.50 11.74
CA ILE A 770 -3.74 -28.92 10.46
C ILE A 770 -5.26 -28.86 10.62
N VAL A 771 -5.93 -28.00 9.86
CA VAL A 771 -7.39 -27.91 9.80
C VAL A 771 -7.90 -28.67 8.56
N HIS A 772 -8.95 -29.45 8.72
CA HIS A 772 -9.45 -30.35 7.68
C HIS A 772 -10.39 -29.66 6.67
N TYR A 773 -11.30 -28.80 7.14
CA TYR A 773 -12.29 -28.02 6.38
C TYR A 773 -13.39 -28.80 5.66
N ASN A 774 -13.43 -30.12 5.76
CA ASN A 774 -14.36 -30.93 4.98
C ASN A 774 -14.70 -32.22 5.72
N ILE A 775 -15.06 -32.09 6.99
CA ILE A 775 -15.51 -33.23 7.80
C ILE A 775 -16.91 -33.63 7.33
N LYS A 776 -17.02 -34.85 6.81
CA LYS A 776 -18.25 -35.49 6.33
C LYS A 776 -18.05 -37.01 6.24
N PRO A 777 -19.13 -37.82 6.19
CA PRO A 777 -19.04 -39.28 6.19
C PRO A 777 -18.12 -39.87 5.11
N SER A 778 -18.12 -39.29 3.90
CA SER A 778 -17.27 -39.79 2.79
C SER A 778 -15.76 -39.66 3.04
N ASN A 779 -15.36 -38.85 4.02
CA ASN A 779 -13.97 -38.61 4.37
C ASN A 779 -13.55 -39.35 5.66
N ILE A 780 -14.46 -40.12 6.26
CA ILE A 780 -14.20 -41.00 7.40
C ILE A 780 -14.27 -42.44 6.90
N LEU A 781 -13.12 -43.02 6.56
CA LEU A 781 -13.05 -44.41 6.12
C LEU A 781 -13.07 -45.35 7.32
N LEU A 782 -13.63 -46.54 7.14
CA LEU A 782 -13.64 -47.59 8.17
C LEU A 782 -12.69 -48.71 7.75
N ASP A 783 -11.83 -49.15 8.67
CA ASP A 783 -11.03 -50.36 8.47
C ASP A 783 -11.84 -51.63 8.76
N GLU A 784 -11.24 -52.80 8.55
CA GLU A 784 -11.86 -54.13 8.77
C GLU A 784 -12.45 -54.30 10.18
N ASN A 785 -11.97 -53.53 11.17
CA ASN A 785 -12.41 -53.55 12.56
C ASN A 785 -13.34 -52.38 12.91
N LEU A 786 -13.90 -51.68 11.91
CA LEU A 786 -14.74 -50.49 12.06
C LEU A 786 -14.06 -49.34 12.83
N ASN A 787 -12.72 -49.23 12.79
CA ASN A 787 -12.05 -48.04 13.31
C ASN A 787 -12.11 -46.91 12.26
N PRO A 788 -12.44 -45.67 12.65
CA PRO A 788 -12.47 -44.54 11.73
C PRO A 788 -11.04 -44.10 11.37
N LYS A 789 -10.85 -43.78 10.10
CA LYS A 789 -9.63 -43.23 9.50
C LYS A 789 -10.00 -41.97 8.71
N ILE A 790 -9.57 -40.82 9.20
CA ILE A 790 -9.80 -39.53 8.55
C ILE A 790 -8.89 -39.42 7.33
N SER A 791 -9.48 -39.17 6.16
CA SER A 791 -8.79 -38.94 4.89
C SER A 791 -8.72 -37.45 4.56
N ASP A 792 -8.03 -37.06 3.48
CA ASP A 792 -8.13 -35.72 2.85
C ASP A 792 -7.79 -34.48 3.71
N PHE A 793 -7.22 -34.67 4.91
CA PHE A 793 -6.80 -33.58 5.77
C PHE A 793 -5.64 -32.76 5.16
N GLY A 794 -5.69 -31.43 5.30
CA GLY A 794 -4.65 -30.51 4.83
C GLY A 794 -4.64 -30.19 3.32
N LEU A 795 -5.48 -30.85 2.51
CA LEU A 795 -5.57 -30.59 1.06
C LEU A 795 -6.10 -29.19 0.72
N THR A 796 -6.95 -28.61 1.55
CA THR A 796 -7.50 -27.26 1.36
C THR A 796 -6.42 -26.17 1.48
N ARG A 797 -5.42 -26.34 2.36
CA ARG A 797 -4.28 -25.39 2.50
C ARG A 797 -3.39 -25.39 1.25
N LEU A 798 -3.24 -26.56 0.62
CA LEU A 798 -2.55 -26.69 -0.66
C LEU A 798 -3.32 -26.00 -1.80
N LEU A 799 -4.66 -26.05 -1.81
CA LEU A 799 -5.49 -25.53 -2.90
C LEU A 799 -5.85 -24.03 -2.78
N THR A 800 -6.01 -23.51 -1.57
CA THR A 800 -6.26 -22.07 -1.31
C THR A 800 -5.13 -21.16 -1.80
N LYS A 801 -3.92 -21.70 -1.93
CA LYS A 801 -2.75 -21.02 -2.50
C LYS A 801 -2.66 -21.11 -4.04
N LEU A 802 -3.48 -21.96 -4.68
CA LEU A 802 -3.39 -22.24 -6.11
C LEU A 802 -4.49 -21.58 -6.95
N ASP A 803 -5.66 -21.24 -6.37
CA ASP A 803 -6.64 -20.34 -7.00
C ASP A 803 -7.74 -19.91 -6.01
N LYS A 804 -7.90 -18.59 -5.78
CA LYS A 804 -8.98 -18.05 -4.92
C LYS A 804 -10.38 -18.29 -5.50
N HIS A 805 -10.51 -18.51 -6.82
CA HIS A 805 -11.80 -18.67 -7.50
C HIS A 805 -12.33 -20.12 -7.48
N VAL A 806 -11.49 -21.12 -7.24
CA VAL A 806 -11.90 -22.54 -7.23
C VAL A 806 -12.51 -22.95 -5.89
N VAL A 807 -12.10 -22.30 -4.79
CA VAL A 807 -12.55 -22.60 -3.42
C VAL A 807 -14.00 -22.13 -3.19
N SER A 808 -14.44 -21.05 -3.81
CA SER A 808 -15.78 -20.48 -3.58
C SER A 808 -16.93 -21.30 -4.22
N ASN A 809 -16.70 -21.90 -5.40
CA ASN A 809 -17.76 -22.59 -6.14
C ASN A 809 -17.90 -24.10 -5.85
N ARG A 810 -16.93 -24.76 -5.18
CA ARG A 810 -16.94 -26.25 -5.03
C ARG A 810 -17.13 -26.80 -3.61
N PHE A 811 -17.00 -25.98 -2.57
CA PHE A 811 -17.35 -26.37 -1.19
C PHE A 811 -18.87 -26.42 -0.94
N GLN A 812 -19.69 -26.02 -1.92
CA GLN A 812 -21.15 -26.15 -1.92
C GLN A 812 -21.67 -27.59 -2.13
N SER A 813 -20.79 -28.61 -2.16
CA SER A 813 -21.13 -29.99 -2.54
C SER A 813 -21.59 -30.90 -1.38
N ALA A 814 -21.70 -30.41 -0.14
CA ALA A 814 -22.22 -31.17 1.01
C ALA A 814 -23.16 -30.29 1.87
N PRO A 815 -24.45 -30.16 1.50
CA PRO A 815 -25.40 -29.33 2.23
C PRO A 815 -25.53 -29.78 3.71
N GLY A 816 -25.44 -28.83 4.64
CA GLY A 816 -25.56 -29.03 6.09
C GLY A 816 -24.24 -29.22 6.86
N TYR A 817 -23.16 -29.66 6.20
CA TYR A 817 -21.85 -29.90 6.84
C TYR A 817 -20.95 -28.66 6.94
N VAL A 818 -21.29 -27.61 6.18
CA VAL A 818 -20.52 -26.38 6.10
C VAL A 818 -20.86 -25.48 7.28
N ALA A 819 -19.84 -25.06 8.03
CA ALA A 819 -20.03 -24.14 9.14
C ALA A 819 -20.58 -22.79 8.63
N PRO A 820 -21.52 -22.15 9.35
CA PRO A 820 -22.16 -20.90 8.92
C PRO A 820 -21.18 -19.79 8.54
N GLU A 821 -20.07 -19.70 9.28
CA GLU A 821 -19.01 -18.73 9.03
C GLU A 821 -18.25 -18.96 7.71
N LEU A 822 -18.22 -20.20 7.20
CA LEU A 822 -17.60 -20.56 5.93
C LEU A 822 -18.51 -20.24 4.72
N ALA A 823 -19.83 -20.17 4.94
CA ALA A 823 -20.81 -19.80 3.92
C ALA A 823 -20.91 -18.28 3.67
N CYS A 824 -20.54 -17.46 4.67
CA CYS A 824 -20.74 -16.00 4.64
C CYS A 824 -19.54 -15.18 4.12
N GLN A 825 -18.49 -15.82 3.57
CA GLN A 825 -17.28 -15.21 2.99
C GLN A 825 -16.54 -14.13 3.84
N SER A 826 -16.89 -13.92 5.11
CA SER A 826 -16.48 -12.74 5.90
C SER A 826 -15.82 -13.06 7.26
N LEU A 827 -15.57 -14.32 7.59
CA LEU A 827 -15.04 -14.72 8.90
C LEU A 827 -13.71 -15.49 8.79
N ARG A 828 -12.80 -15.21 9.73
CA ARG A 828 -11.52 -15.94 9.87
C ARG A 828 -11.82 -17.41 10.11
N VAL A 829 -11.39 -18.21 9.15
CA VAL A 829 -11.52 -19.67 9.09
C VAL A 829 -10.51 -20.31 10.07
N ASN A 830 -10.98 -21.14 11.00
CA ASN A 830 -10.15 -21.78 12.03
C ASN A 830 -10.62 -23.23 12.32
N GLU A 831 -10.04 -23.89 13.33
CA GLU A 831 -10.35 -25.27 13.70
C GLU A 831 -11.81 -25.50 14.13
N LYS A 832 -12.54 -24.43 14.49
CA LYS A 832 -13.96 -24.51 14.89
C LYS A 832 -14.89 -24.89 13.73
N CYS A 833 -14.46 -24.74 12.48
CA CYS A 833 -15.21 -25.23 11.33
C CYS A 833 -15.26 -26.77 11.30
N ASP A 834 -14.17 -27.45 11.70
CA ASP A 834 -14.13 -28.91 11.80
C ASP A 834 -15.01 -29.41 12.96
N VAL A 835 -15.06 -28.66 14.07
CA VAL A 835 -15.92 -28.97 15.22
C VAL A 835 -17.40 -28.93 14.81
N TYR A 836 -17.80 -27.95 13.99
CA TYR A 836 -19.15 -27.88 13.44
C TYR A 836 -19.47 -29.10 12.56
N GLY A 837 -18.62 -29.39 11.58
CA GLY A 837 -18.79 -30.55 10.70
C GLY A 837 -18.82 -31.88 11.47
N PHE A 838 -18.03 -31.99 12.55
CA PHE A 838 -18.05 -33.13 13.46
C PHE A 838 -19.37 -33.23 14.25
N GLY A 839 -19.94 -32.11 14.70
CA GLY A 839 -21.25 -32.09 15.34
C GLY A 839 -22.36 -32.58 14.40
N VAL A 840 -22.36 -32.14 13.15
CA VAL A 840 -23.31 -32.60 12.12
C VAL A 840 -23.13 -34.10 11.83
N LEU A 841 -21.88 -34.59 11.78
CA LEU A 841 -21.56 -36.00 11.64
C LEU A 841 -22.16 -36.85 12.78
N ILE A 842 -22.10 -36.37 14.02
CA ILE A 842 -22.73 -37.06 15.15
C ILE A 842 -24.25 -37.12 14.96
N LEU A 843 -24.89 -36.00 14.60
CA LEU A 843 -26.34 -35.97 14.40
C LEU A 843 -26.78 -36.96 13.30
N GLU A 844 -26.09 -37.00 12.17
CA GLU A 844 -26.36 -37.98 11.09
C GLU A 844 -26.12 -39.43 11.59
N LEU A 845 -25.03 -39.67 12.33
CA LEU A 845 -24.74 -41.00 12.87
C LEU A 845 -25.77 -41.46 13.90
N VAL A 846 -26.31 -40.59 14.77
CA VAL A 846 -27.25 -41.02 15.82
C VAL A 846 -28.67 -41.15 15.29
N THR A 847 -29.08 -40.25 14.39
CA THR A 847 -30.46 -40.21 13.88
C THR A 847 -30.67 -41.05 12.63
N GLY A 848 -29.60 -41.39 11.89
CA GLY A 848 -29.68 -42.06 10.60
C GLY A 848 -30.30 -41.19 9.49
N ARG A 849 -30.51 -39.89 9.75
CA ARG A 849 -31.13 -38.93 8.83
C ARG A 849 -30.11 -38.03 8.17
N ARG A 850 -30.44 -37.50 6.99
CA ARG A 850 -29.53 -36.58 6.29
C ARG A 850 -29.54 -35.21 6.99
N PRO A 851 -28.42 -34.46 6.97
CA PRO A 851 -28.36 -33.14 7.61
C PRO A 851 -29.32 -32.11 7.03
N VAL A 852 -29.64 -32.25 5.75
CA VAL A 852 -30.60 -31.43 5.03
C VAL A 852 -31.53 -32.35 4.25
N GLU A 853 -32.83 -32.28 4.54
CA GLU A 853 -33.88 -33.00 3.84
C GLU A 853 -34.80 -31.98 3.13
N TYR A 854 -34.99 -32.16 1.83
CA TYR A 854 -35.90 -31.34 1.02
C TYR A 854 -37.25 -32.04 0.99
N GLY A 855 -38.25 -31.47 1.66
CA GLY A 855 -39.65 -31.85 1.52
C GLY A 855 -40.28 -31.21 0.28
N GLU A 856 -41.56 -31.51 0.05
CA GLU A 856 -42.30 -30.97 -1.11
C GLU A 856 -42.41 -29.43 -1.07
N ASP A 857 -42.51 -28.82 0.14
CA ASP A 857 -42.61 -27.36 0.32
C ASP A 857 -41.59 -26.76 1.33
N ASN A 858 -40.82 -27.57 2.07
CA ASN A 858 -39.98 -27.11 3.18
C ASN A 858 -38.58 -27.75 3.18
N VAL A 859 -37.56 -27.04 3.68
CA VAL A 859 -36.22 -27.59 3.94
C VAL A 859 -36.05 -27.83 5.44
N ILE A 860 -35.81 -29.09 5.84
CA ILE A 860 -35.56 -29.45 7.24
C ILE A 860 -34.05 -29.54 7.47
N ILE A 861 -33.56 -28.74 8.42
CA ILE A 861 -32.17 -28.80 8.91
C ILE A 861 -32.14 -29.66 10.17
N LEU A 862 -31.37 -30.73 10.15
CA LEU A 862 -31.35 -31.75 11.20
C LEU A 862 -30.98 -31.18 12.58
N SER A 863 -30.01 -30.26 12.65
CA SER A 863 -29.60 -29.63 13.92
C SER A 863 -30.70 -28.83 14.59
N ASP A 864 -31.53 -28.16 13.81
CA ASP A 864 -32.64 -27.35 14.33
C ASP A 864 -33.78 -28.25 14.80
N HIS A 865 -34.06 -29.32 14.04
CA HIS A 865 -35.05 -30.32 14.43
C HIS A 865 -34.69 -31.02 15.76
N VAL A 866 -33.44 -31.48 15.91
CA VAL A 866 -32.98 -32.13 17.16
C VAL A 866 -32.98 -31.15 18.33
N ARG A 867 -32.67 -29.86 18.10
CA ARG A 867 -32.75 -28.81 19.14
C ARG A 867 -34.18 -28.62 19.65
N VAL A 868 -35.16 -28.54 18.76
CA VAL A 868 -36.57 -28.42 19.13
C VAL A 868 -37.04 -29.63 19.95
N LEU A 869 -36.67 -30.84 19.55
CA LEU A 869 -37.00 -32.05 20.31
C LEU A 869 -36.33 -32.07 21.70
N LEU A 870 -35.11 -31.53 21.83
CA LEU A 870 -34.44 -31.39 23.12
C LEU A 870 -35.15 -30.39 24.04
N GLU A 871 -35.59 -29.25 23.51
CA GLU A 871 -36.34 -28.23 24.27
C GLU A 871 -37.72 -28.75 24.72
N GLN A 872 -38.32 -29.67 23.96
CA GLN A 872 -39.59 -30.32 24.28
C GLN A 872 -39.45 -31.55 25.20
N GLY A 873 -38.22 -31.97 25.52
CA GLY A 873 -37.95 -33.15 26.36
C GLY A 873 -38.04 -34.50 25.62
N ASN A 874 -38.23 -34.50 24.31
CA ASN A 874 -38.49 -35.70 23.48
C ASN A 874 -37.34 -36.02 22.51
N VAL A 875 -36.09 -35.63 22.84
CA VAL A 875 -34.93 -35.78 21.93
C VAL A 875 -34.60 -37.22 21.55
N LEU A 876 -34.99 -38.21 22.35
CA LEU A 876 -34.73 -39.61 22.03
C LEU A 876 -35.60 -40.14 20.87
N ASP A 877 -36.68 -39.46 20.52
CA ASP A 877 -37.56 -39.84 19.40
C ASP A 877 -36.88 -39.71 18.03
N CYS A 878 -35.78 -38.95 17.94
CA CYS A 878 -35.02 -38.84 16.69
C CYS A 878 -33.96 -39.93 16.51
N VAL A 879 -33.74 -40.82 17.48
CA VAL A 879 -32.71 -41.86 17.40
C VAL A 879 -33.09 -42.91 16.35
N ASP A 880 -32.09 -43.33 15.57
CA ASP A 880 -32.26 -44.31 14.49
C ASP A 880 -32.82 -45.65 15.01
N LEU A 881 -34.04 -45.99 14.61
CA LEU A 881 -34.70 -47.25 14.97
C LEU A 881 -33.89 -48.50 14.59
N SER A 882 -33.05 -48.40 13.55
CA SER A 882 -32.19 -49.51 13.12
C SER A 882 -31.01 -49.79 14.06
N MET A 883 -30.74 -48.91 15.03
CA MET A 883 -29.64 -49.03 16.00
C MET A 883 -29.87 -50.12 17.06
N GLY A 884 -31.12 -50.57 17.23
CA GLY A 884 -31.50 -51.56 18.25
C GLY A 884 -31.52 -50.98 19.66
N LYS A 885 -31.20 -51.79 20.68
CA LYS A 885 -31.11 -51.32 22.08
C LYS A 885 -29.89 -50.42 22.26
N TYR A 886 -30.08 -49.26 22.89
CA TYR A 886 -29.02 -48.31 23.21
C TYR A 886 -29.17 -47.79 24.66
N PRO A 887 -28.06 -47.43 25.33
CA PRO A 887 -28.09 -46.80 26.64
C PRO A 887 -28.43 -45.31 26.53
N GLU A 888 -29.60 -44.90 27.02
CA GLU A 888 -30.03 -43.48 27.00
C GLU A 888 -29.05 -42.55 27.72
N GLU A 889 -28.40 -43.04 28.77
CA GLU A 889 -27.38 -42.32 29.56
C GLU A 889 -26.12 -41.97 28.76
N GLU A 890 -25.86 -42.64 27.64
CA GLU A 890 -24.77 -42.28 26.72
C GLU A 890 -25.28 -41.49 25.51
N VAL A 891 -26.42 -41.90 24.93
CA VAL A 891 -26.97 -41.29 23.72
C VAL A 891 -27.42 -39.85 23.96
N LEU A 892 -28.09 -39.57 25.08
CA LEU A 892 -28.60 -38.23 25.39
C LEU A 892 -27.46 -37.20 25.56
N PRO A 893 -26.39 -37.46 26.35
CA PRO A 893 -25.23 -36.57 26.41
C PRO A 893 -24.51 -36.39 25.07
N VAL A 894 -24.43 -37.43 24.23
CA VAL A 894 -23.81 -37.35 22.89
C VAL A 894 -24.62 -36.44 21.97
N LEU A 895 -25.96 -36.51 21.99
CA LEU A 895 -26.83 -35.59 21.23
C LEU A 895 -26.69 -34.14 21.72
N LYS A 896 -26.60 -33.92 23.04
CA LYS A 896 -26.32 -32.59 23.61
C LYS A 896 -24.97 -32.05 23.15
N LEU A 897 -23.92 -32.88 23.21
CA LEU A 897 -22.59 -32.51 22.72
C LEU A 897 -22.61 -32.13 21.23
N ALA A 898 -23.34 -32.88 20.41
CA ALA A 898 -23.51 -32.59 18.99
C ALA A 898 -24.16 -31.22 18.74
N LEU A 899 -25.17 -30.85 19.53
CA LEU A 899 -25.81 -29.53 19.45
C LEU A 899 -24.88 -28.38 19.90
N VAL A 900 -24.02 -28.61 20.89
CA VAL A 900 -22.99 -27.64 21.30
C VAL A 900 -21.95 -27.48 20.18
N CYS A 901 -21.49 -28.58 19.58
CA CYS A 901 -20.57 -28.56 18.44
C CYS A 901 -21.16 -27.86 17.21
N THR A 902 -22.47 -27.94 16.99
CA THR A 902 -23.19 -27.27 15.89
C THR A 902 -23.68 -25.86 16.25
N SER A 903 -23.13 -25.22 17.29
CA SER A 903 -23.45 -23.83 17.63
C SER A 903 -23.17 -22.90 16.44
N GLN A 904 -24.09 -21.96 16.18
CA GLN A 904 -23.91 -20.92 15.17
C GLN A 904 -22.75 -19.97 15.51
N ILE A 905 -22.38 -19.88 16.80
CA ILE A 905 -21.28 -19.05 17.30
C ILE A 905 -20.03 -19.93 17.48
N PRO A 906 -18.93 -19.72 16.71
CA PRO A 906 -17.74 -20.57 16.78
C PRO A 906 -17.07 -20.63 18.16
N SER A 907 -17.09 -19.52 18.91
CA SER A 907 -16.49 -19.46 20.27
C SER A 907 -17.25 -20.29 21.30
N SER A 908 -18.52 -20.60 21.07
CA SER A 908 -19.31 -21.47 21.95
C SER A 908 -19.07 -22.96 21.68
N ARG A 909 -18.36 -23.31 20.59
CA ARG A 909 -18.04 -24.70 20.28
C ARG A 909 -16.79 -25.13 21.08
N PRO A 910 -16.76 -26.32 21.68
CA PRO A 910 -15.58 -26.83 22.38
C PRO A 910 -14.40 -27.03 21.41
N SER A 911 -13.19 -27.16 21.94
CA SER A 911 -12.04 -27.70 21.21
C SER A 911 -12.21 -29.21 21.02
N MET A 912 -11.57 -29.78 19.99
CA MET A 912 -11.62 -31.24 19.80
C MET A 912 -10.96 -32.01 20.95
N ALA A 913 -10.05 -31.40 21.71
CA ALA A 913 -9.48 -31.99 22.92
C ALA A 913 -10.54 -32.12 24.04
N GLU A 914 -11.32 -31.07 24.28
CA GLU A 914 -12.45 -31.09 25.23
C GLU A 914 -13.53 -32.07 24.77
N VAL A 915 -13.84 -32.13 23.48
CA VAL A 915 -14.78 -33.12 22.91
C VAL A 915 -14.34 -34.55 23.21
N VAL A 916 -13.05 -34.86 23.05
CA VAL A 916 -12.50 -36.19 23.40
C VAL A 916 -12.64 -36.48 24.88
N GLN A 917 -12.34 -35.51 25.76
CA GLN A 917 -12.51 -35.66 27.20
C GLN A 917 -13.97 -35.94 27.58
N ILE A 918 -14.92 -35.15 27.04
CA ILE A 918 -16.36 -35.32 27.28
C ILE A 918 -16.81 -36.71 26.83
N LEU A 919 -16.41 -37.15 25.63
CA LEU A 919 -16.76 -38.49 25.13
C LEU A 919 -16.13 -39.61 25.98
N GLN A 920 -14.92 -39.42 26.50
CA GLN A 920 -14.29 -40.39 27.42
C GLN A 920 -15.04 -40.48 28.74
N VAL A 921 -15.50 -39.35 29.28
CA VAL A 921 -16.35 -39.31 30.48
C VAL A 921 -17.69 -39.99 30.20
N ILE A 922 -18.32 -39.75 29.04
CA ILE A 922 -19.58 -40.42 28.67
C ILE A 922 -19.42 -41.95 28.64
N LYS A 923 -18.24 -42.46 28.24
CA LYS A 923 -17.93 -43.89 28.20
C LYS A 923 -17.68 -44.55 29.56
N THR A 924 -17.37 -43.79 30.62
CA THR A 924 -17.08 -44.38 31.94
C THR A 924 -18.35 -44.82 32.66
N PRO A 925 -18.40 -46.04 33.21
CA PRO A 925 -19.57 -46.53 33.95
C PRO A 925 -19.79 -45.73 35.24
N ILE A 926 -21.08 -45.51 35.58
CA ILE A 926 -21.54 -44.62 36.67
C ILE A 926 -20.83 -44.81 38.04
N PRO A 927 -20.52 -46.03 38.51
CA PRO A 927 -19.85 -46.21 39.81
C PRO A 927 -18.50 -45.48 39.91
N ASN A 928 -17.78 -45.36 38.80
CA ASN A 928 -16.47 -44.71 38.75
C ASN A 928 -16.54 -43.19 38.51
N ARG A 929 -17.73 -42.61 38.27
CA ARG A 929 -17.89 -41.15 38.13
C ARG A 929 -18.05 -40.44 39.48
N MET A 930 -18.47 -41.16 40.52
CA MET A 930 -18.73 -40.58 41.85
C MET A 930 -17.48 -40.51 42.73
N GLU A 931 -16.39 -41.23 42.42
CA GLU A 931 -15.13 -41.19 43.18
C GLU A 931 -14.16 -40.08 42.74
N ALA A 932 -14.45 -39.37 41.65
CA ALA A 932 -13.58 -38.33 41.07
C ALA A 932 -14.11 -36.90 41.27
N PHE A 933 -15.06 -36.69 42.18
CA PHE A 933 -15.55 -35.37 42.59
C PHE A 933 -15.22 -35.07 44.04
#